data_AF-A0A560JBV9-F1
#
_entry.id   AF-A0A560JBV9-F1
#
_cell.length_a   1.000
_cell.length_b   1.000
_cell.length_c   1.000
_cell.angle_alpha   90.00
_cell.angle_beta   90.00
_cell.angle_gamma   90.00
#
_symmetry.space_group_name_H-M   'P 1'
#
loop_
_entity.id
_entity.type
_entity.pdbx_description
1 polymer ?
#
loop_
_entity_poly.entity_id
_entity_poly.type
_entity_poly.pdbx_seq_one_letter_code
_entity_poly.pdbx_strand_id
1 'polypeptide(L)'
;MALTGMPTSLKAGGLASPLDKRDERIAELIRQLEDRDLNIGRLNQLVDERAYQLQAIEADKTALGLELARIYQSRSWRLTTPLRWCSRRARQVKVALRTLTRTARNHGLLAPVVDLLRIRRDHGVPGIKFWLLHGVAPGMLSVPVSVLQNDAPPVCGLGPDGYAYRMPRPPVDLMASISALSRSITFSIVVPVYNTPPTILEAALRSVLGQWYPHWQMVLVDDAGTDPATSAVLDGVRDPRVTVLRLTENRGIAGATNAGLAVATGDFIVFLDHDDELTPDCLYELAQCIDRDDPDFVYSDEDKITEDGCFAQPFFKPDWSPDTMMSTMYTCHVSCVRRSLLQELGGLRSEYDGCQDWDMVLRIAEKTTRIRHVPKVLYHWRIIPQSIAADLNAKPYAIAMSERLRLDALNRRGLDGTLEPLPQVPGYYRVRYNVRGAPTVSIIIPTRDNWRVLSACIDSIRAKSSYDKYEIVVLDNGTQDPPSLAYLNRIRGWSQVKVVRHDAPFNYSELNNLGAEAATGDVLLFLNDDTEVVTADWVERMTGYAQLDHVGAVGAKLLYPGGRETQHAGVLNLENGPGHAFWRQDPDAPGYFLRNLLEYNWLAVTGACLMVERRKFQAIGGFDVSLPIAYNDIDICMRLHEAGYFNVMCQAVRLIHHESVSRGVDHMNEEKRERLVRDRRRLYDLHPNFYQHDPFHNPNLHPNGIYFEAAR
;
A
#
# COMPACT_ATOMS: atom_id res chain seq x y z
N MET A 1 2.61 -85.23 -36.89
CA MET A 1 1.77 -84.02 -37.01
C MET A 1 2.62 -82.86 -36.54
N ALA A 2 3.45 -82.21 -37.37
CA ALA A 2 3.08 -81.33 -38.50
C ALA A 2 2.18 -80.17 -38.01
N LEU A 3 2.44 -78.87 -38.19
CA LEU A 3 3.39 -78.09 -38.98
C LEU A 3 3.24 -76.61 -38.51
N THR A 4 4.35 -75.84 -38.45
CA THR A 4 4.54 -74.41 -38.86
C THR A 4 3.60 -73.29 -38.33
N GLY A 5 3.99 -72.06 -38.04
CA GLY A 5 5.23 -71.30 -38.24
C GLY A 5 4.94 -69.79 -38.05
N MET A 6 5.92 -69.04 -37.52
CA MET A 6 6.06 -67.56 -37.61
C MET A 6 6.25 -67.11 -39.10
N PRO A 7 6.52 -65.82 -39.50
CA PRO A 7 6.43 -64.47 -38.88
C PRO A 7 5.96 -63.30 -39.84
N THR A 8 5.91 -62.07 -39.29
CA THR A 8 6.35 -60.75 -39.85
C THR A 8 5.64 -59.97 -40.98
N SER A 9 5.68 -58.64 -40.75
CA SER A 9 5.66 -57.47 -41.69
C SER A 9 4.26 -56.86 -41.93
N LEU A 10 4.03 -55.54 -41.92
CA LEU A 10 4.89 -54.38 -42.12
C LEU A 10 4.35 -53.16 -41.34
N LYS A 11 5.28 -52.33 -40.84
CA LYS A 11 5.03 -50.91 -40.57
C LYS A 11 4.49 -50.25 -41.85
N ALA A 12 3.32 -49.62 -41.76
CA ALA A 12 2.97 -48.51 -42.64
C ALA A 12 2.74 -47.30 -41.73
N GLY A 13 3.68 -46.36 -41.76
CA GLY A 13 3.54 -45.09 -41.07
C GLY A 13 2.32 -44.35 -41.63
N GLY A 14 1.36 -44.07 -40.77
CA GLY A 14 0.30 -43.12 -41.06
C GLY A 14 0.90 -41.73 -41.05
N LEU A 15 1.39 -41.28 -42.21
CA LEU A 15 1.38 -39.87 -42.54
C LEU A 15 -0.09 -39.45 -42.42
N ALA A 16 -0.45 -38.76 -41.33
CA ALA A 16 -1.74 -38.09 -41.22
C ALA A 16 -1.95 -37.31 -42.52
N SER A 17 -2.98 -37.68 -43.27
CA SER A 17 -3.14 -37.15 -44.61
C SER A 17 -3.35 -35.64 -44.49
N PRO A 18 -3.00 -34.84 -45.51
CA PRO A 18 -3.32 -33.41 -45.52
C PRO A 18 -4.80 -33.12 -45.29
N LEU A 19 -5.68 -34.12 -45.48
CA LEU A 19 -7.11 -34.05 -45.19
C LEU A 19 -7.38 -34.15 -43.68
N ASP A 20 -6.75 -35.09 -42.95
CA ASP A 20 -6.96 -35.25 -41.50
C ASP A 20 -6.53 -34.00 -40.71
N LYS A 21 -5.38 -33.40 -41.07
CA LYS A 21 -4.91 -32.14 -40.47
C LYS A 21 -5.82 -30.96 -40.81
N ARG A 22 -6.47 -30.99 -41.97
CA ARG A 22 -7.40 -29.95 -42.40
C ARG A 22 -8.72 -30.08 -41.65
N ASP A 23 -9.19 -31.30 -41.42
CA ASP A 23 -10.40 -31.59 -40.67
C ASP A 23 -10.23 -31.26 -39.17
N GLU A 24 -9.08 -31.55 -38.57
CA GLU A 24 -8.73 -31.08 -37.23
C GLU A 24 -8.69 -29.55 -37.14
N ARG A 25 -8.12 -28.88 -38.15
CA ARG A 25 -8.08 -27.41 -38.19
C ARG A 25 -9.47 -26.80 -38.37
N ILE A 26 -10.35 -27.44 -39.13
CA ILE A 26 -11.75 -27.02 -39.27
C ILE A 26 -12.49 -27.20 -37.95
N ALA A 27 -12.31 -28.33 -37.25
CA ALA A 27 -12.93 -28.56 -35.94
C ALA A 27 -12.45 -27.58 -34.85
N GLU A 28 -11.19 -27.17 -34.91
CA GLU A 28 -10.63 -26.13 -34.02
C GLU A 28 -11.22 -24.74 -34.34
N LEU A 29 -11.32 -24.38 -35.63
CA LEU A 29 -11.94 -23.11 -36.04
C LEU A 29 -13.42 -23.03 -35.70
N ILE A 30 -14.15 -24.15 -35.75
CA ILE A 30 -15.55 -24.23 -35.32
C ILE A 30 -15.67 -23.96 -33.82
N ARG A 31 -14.81 -24.58 -32.99
CA ARG A 31 -14.79 -24.29 -31.54
C ARG A 31 -14.44 -22.84 -31.23
N GLN A 32 -13.50 -22.25 -31.97
CA GLN A 32 -13.14 -20.83 -31.81
C GLN A 32 -14.27 -19.89 -32.24
N LEU A 33 -15.06 -20.27 -33.23
CA LEU A 33 -16.25 -19.52 -33.64
C LEU A 33 -17.35 -19.62 -32.58
N GLU A 34 -17.62 -20.82 -32.04
CA GLU A 34 -18.60 -21.02 -30.97
C GLU A 34 -18.24 -20.23 -29.70
N ASP A 35 -16.96 -20.21 -29.31
CA ASP A 35 -16.49 -19.44 -28.14
C ASP A 35 -16.57 -17.93 -28.38
N ARG A 36 -16.30 -17.47 -29.62
CA ARG A 36 -16.49 -16.07 -30.01
C ARG A 36 -17.96 -15.67 -30.00
N ASP A 37 -18.86 -16.52 -30.49
CA ASP A 37 -20.29 -16.25 -30.49
C ASP A 37 -20.86 -16.20 -29.05
N LEU A 38 -20.38 -17.08 -28.16
CA LEU A 38 -20.66 -17.01 -26.72
C LEU A 38 -20.17 -15.71 -26.09
N ASN A 39 -18.95 -15.28 -26.44
CA ASN A 39 -18.38 -14.03 -25.93
C ASN A 39 -19.12 -12.79 -26.45
N ILE A 40 -19.53 -12.78 -27.72
CA ILE A 40 -20.37 -11.73 -28.30
C ILE A 40 -21.73 -11.68 -27.59
N GLY A 41 -22.34 -12.84 -27.30
CA GLY A 41 -23.57 -12.93 -26.52
C GLY A 41 -23.43 -12.31 -25.13
N ARG A 42 -22.34 -12.61 -24.42
CA ARG A 42 -22.04 -12.04 -23.10
C ARG A 42 -21.77 -10.53 -23.15
N LEU A 43 -21.05 -10.06 -24.17
CA LEU A 43 -20.77 -8.65 -24.37
C LEU A 43 -22.03 -7.85 -24.67
N ASN A 44 -22.93 -8.39 -25.49
CA ASN A 44 -24.22 -7.76 -25.76
C ASN A 44 -25.08 -7.66 -24.49
N GLN A 45 -25.10 -8.71 -23.65
CA GLN A 45 -25.78 -8.66 -22.36
C GLN A 45 -25.20 -7.59 -21.42
N LEU A 46 -23.88 -7.43 -21.38
CA LEU A 46 -23.23 -6.36 -20.60
C LEU A 46 -23.54 -4.96 -21.13
N VAL A 47 -23.61 -4.80 -22.46
CA VAL A 47 -23.99 -3.53 -23.09
C VAL A 47 -25.43 -3.18 -22.73
N ASP A 48 -26.34 -4.15 -22.73
CA ASP A 48 -27.74 -3.96 -22.35
C ASP A 48 -27.88 -3.60 -20.86
N GLU A 49 -27.15 -4.28 -19.97
CA GLU A 49 -27.11 -3.95 -18.53
C GLU A 49 -26.56 -2.54 -18.27
N ARG A 50 -25.50 -2.14 -18.99
CA ARG A 50 -24.93 -0.79 -18.89
C ARG A 50 -25.87 0.27 -19.45
N ALA A 51 -26.55 -0.01 -20.57
CA ALA A 51 -27.55 0.89 -21.14
C ALA A 51 -28.73 1.12 -20.17
N TYR A 52 -29.16 0.06 -19.47
CA TYR A 52 -30.18 0.18 -18.43
C TYR A 52 -29.71 1.02 -17.24
N GLN A 53 -28.48 0.81 -16.75
CA GLN A 53 -27.91 1.64 -15.68
C GLN A 53 -27.79 3.11 -16.07
N LEU A 54 -27.38 3.39 -17.32
CA LEU A 54 -27.30 4.77 -17.83
C LEU A 54 -28.67 5.45 -17.85
N GLN A 55 -29.72 4.75 -18.29
CA GLN A 55 -31.09 5.28 -18.26
C GLN A 55 -31.58 5.55 -16.83
N ALA A 56 -31.26 4.67 -15.88
CA ALA A 56 -31.62 4.88 -14.47
C ALA A 56 -30.93 6.12 -13.88
N ILE A 57 -29.63 6.29 -14.14
CA ILE A 57 -28.86 7.46 -13.70
C ILE A 57 -29.38 8.74 -14.35
N GLU A 58 -29.75 8.70 -15.63
CA GLU A 58 -30.27 9.86 -16.34
C GLU A 58 -31.67 10.27 -15.84
N ALA A 59 -32.50 9.30 -15.44
CA ALA A 59 -33.76 9.54 -14.75
C ALA A 59 -33.55 10.18 -13.37
N ASP A 60 -32.61 9.67 -12.57
CA ASP A 60 -32.27 10.23 -11.25
C ASP A 60 -31.72 11.66 -11.36
N LYS A 61 -30.84 11.91 -12.33
CA LYS A 61 -30.31 13.25 -12.64
C LYS A 61 -31.44 14.21 -12.98
N THR A 62 -32.43 13.76 -13.75
CA THR A 62 -33.60 14.56 -14.12
C THR A 62 -34.48 14.85 -12.90
N ALA A 63 -34.69 13.85 -12.03
CA ALA A 63 -35.44 14.01 -10.78
C ALA A 63 -34.77 15.01 -9.82
N LEU A 64 -33.46 14.88 -9.59
CA LEU A 64 -32.69 15.85 -8.78
C LEU A 64 -32.72 17.26 -9.39
N GLY A 65 -32.65 17.36 -10.72
CA GLY A 65 -32.75 18.64 -11.43
C GLY A 65 -34.07 19.34 -11.17
N LEU A 66 -35.18 18.59 -11.15
CA LEU A 66 -36.51 19.10 -10.83
C LEU A 66 -36.65 19.50 -9.35
N GLU A 67 -36.04 18.74 -8.43
CA GLU A 67 -36.04 19.06 -7.01
C GLU A 67 -35.24 20.33 -6.71
N LEU A 68 -34.06 20.48 -7.30
CA LEU A 68 -33.26 21.70 -7.24
C LEU A 68 -34.03 22.90 -7.80
N ALA A 69 -34.71 22.74 -8.94
CA ALA A 69 -35.54 23.78 -9.52
C ALA A 69 -36.67 24.20 -8.56
N ARG A 70 -37.33 23.26 -7.86
CA ARG A 70 -38.32 23.56 -6.82
C ARG A 70 -37.73 24.34 -5.65
N ILE A 71 -36.55 23.94 -5.17
CA ILE A 71 -35.85 24.64 -4.09
C ILE A 71 -35.52 26.07 -4.52
N TYR A 72 -34.97 26.27 -5.71
CA TYR A 72 -34.63 27.59 -6.25
C TYR A 72 -35.84 28.49 -6.52
N GLN A 73 -36.99 27.90 -6.82
CA GLN A 73 -38.24 28.63 -7.02
C GLN A 73 -39.02 28.86 -5.71
N SER A 74 -38.63 28.24 -4.60
CA SER A 74 -39.30 28.40 -3.31
C SER A 74 -39.25 29.84 -2.79
N ARG A 75 -40.31 30.26 -2.09
CA ARG A 75 -40.43 31.62 -1.52
C ARG A 75 -39.30 31.91 -0.52
N SER A 76 -38.91 30.93 0.30
CA SER A 76 -37.82 31.06 1.26
C SER A 76 -36.46 31.27 0.57
N TRP A 77 -36.21 30.56 -0.54
CA TRP A 77 -35.01 30.75 -1.35
C TRP A 77 -34.99 32.14 -1.97
N ARG A 78 -36.07 32.56 -2.63
CA ARG A 78 -36.18 33.88 -3.28
C ARG A 78 -36.01 35.04 -2.29
N LEU A 79 -36.66 34.99 -1.13
CA LEU A 79 -36.59 36.03 -0.09
C LEU A 79 -35.21 36.15 0.54
N THR A 80 -34.49 35.03 0.71
CA THR A 80 -33.16 35.04 1.32
C THR A 80 -32.03 35.17 0.32
N THR A 81 -32.31 35.13 -0.99
CA THR A 81 -31.31 35.30 -2.07
C THR A 81 -30.40 36.53 -1.86
N PRO A 82 -30.91 37.74 -1.54
CA PRO A 82 -30.05 38.91 -1.36
C PRO A 82 -29.13 38.77 -0.14
N LEU A 83 -29.66 38.26 0.98
CA LEU A 83 -28.90 38.04 2.22
C LEU A 83 -27.84 36.94 2.05
N ARG A 84 -28.15 35.86 1.33
CA ARG A 84 -27.22 34.77 1.02
C ARG A 84 -26.16 35.21 0.02
N TRP A 85 -26.51 36.06 -0.93
CA TRP A 85 -25.55 36.67 -1.84
C TRP A 85 -24.60 37.62 -1.08
N CYS A 86 -25.11 38.50 -0.23
CA CYS A 86 -24.31 39.41 0.58
C CYS A 86 -23.39 38.67 1.55
N SER A 87 -23.89 37.66 2.28
CA SER A 87 -23.08 36.84 3.18
C SER A 87 -22.02 36.01 2.44
N ARG A 88 -22.35 35.44 1.27
CA ARG A 88 -21.37 34.73 0.43
C ARG A 88 -20.29 35.68 -0.09
N ARG A 89 -20.65 36.90 -0.51
CA ARG A 89 -19.69 37.93 -0.93
C ARG A 89 -18.80 38.39 0.22
N ALA A 90 -19.35 38.64 1.40
CA ALA A 90 -18.58 39.02 2.59
C ALA A 90 -17.58 37.92 3.00
N ARG A 91 -17.99 36.65 2.98
CA ARG A 91 -17.10 35.50 3.27
C ARG A 91 -15.99 35.39 2.23
N GLN A 92 -16.32 35.52 0.95
CA GLN A 92 -15.36 35.47 -0.16
C GLN A 92 -14.31 36.59 -0.07
N VAL A 93 -14.72 37.82 0.27
CA VAL A 93 -13.82 38.95 0.47
C VAL A 93 -12.91 38.73 1.66
N LYS A 94 -13.43 38.21 2.78
CA LYS A 94 -12.63 37.91 3.98
C LYS A 94 -11.56 36.84 3.73
N VAL A 95 -11.89 35.81 2.94
CA VAL A 95 -10.94 34.76 2.55
C VAL A 95 -9.90 35.31 1.58
N ALA A 96 -10.30 36.08 0.57
CA ALA A 96 -9.40 36.76 -0.36
C ALA A 96 -8.38 37.66 0.35
N LEU A 97 -8.83 38.48 1.31
CA LEU A 97 -7.94 39.32 2.13
C LEU A 97 -6.96 38.51 2.95
N ARG A 98 -7.38 37.38 3.53
CA ARG A 98 -6.48 36.46 4.27
C ARG A 98 -5.44 35.83 3.35
N THR A 99 -5.82 35.42 2.15
CA THR A 99 -4.90 34.88 1.16
C THR A 99 -3.86 35.94 0.77
N LEU A 100 -4.30 37.15 0.41
CA LEU A 100 -3.40 38.25 0.02
C LEU A 100 -2.44 38.63 1.15
N THR A 101 -2.94 38.76 2.39
CA THR A 101 -2.12 39.11 3.56
C THR A 101 -1.13 38.00 3.93
N ARG A 102 -1.53 36.73 3.85
CA ARG A 102 -0.65 35.58 4.05
C ARG A 102 0.45 35.53 2.98
N THR A 103 0.11 35.73 1.71
CA THR A 103 1.09 35.75 0.62
C THR A 103 2.06 36.93 0.77
N ALA A 104 1.55 38.11 1.13
CA ALA A 104 2.39 39.28 1.40
C ALA A 104 3.36 39.07 2.57
N ARG A 105 2.88 38.41 3.64
CA ARG A 105 3.68 38.12 4.83
C ARG A 105 4.78 37.09 4.55
N ASN A 106 4.50 36.08 3.73
CA ASN A 106 5.42 34.97 3.49
C ASN A 106 6.40 35.24 2.34
N HIS A 107 6.01 36.02 1.34
CA HIS A 107 6.79 36.20 0.11
C HIS A 107 7.07 37.68 -0.24
N GLY A 108 6.73 38.60 0.67
CA GLY A 108 6.99 40.03 0.52
C GLY A 108 5.80 40.82 -0.05
N LEU A 109 5.80 42.13 0.17
CA LEU A 109 4.64 43.01 -0.11
C LEU A 109 4.19 43.03 -1.58
N LEU A 110 5.09 42.74 -2.53
CA LEU A 110 4.79 42.72 -3.96
C LEU A 110 4.34 41.34 -4.47
N ALA A 111 4.53 40.26 -3.71
CA ALA A 111 4.23 38.89 -4.14
C ALA A 111 2.75 38.66 -4.53
N PRO A 112 1.74 39.19 -3.81
CA PRO A 112 0.35 39.00 -4.22
C PRO A 112 0.03 39.62 -5.58
N VAL A 113 0.72 40.72 -5.94
CA VAL A 113 0.54 41.39 -7.23
C VAL A 113 1.16 40.54 -8.34
N VAL A 114 2.36 40.02 -8.12
CA VAL A 114 3.04 39.12 -9.06
C VAL A 114 2.24 37.84 -9.29
N ASP A 115 1.72 37.24 -8.21
CA ASP A 115 0.88 36.03 -8.28
C ASP A 115 -0.42 36.29 -9.00
N LEU A 116 -1.09 37.41 -8.73
CA LEU A 116 -2.32 37.79 -9.45
C LEU A 116 -2.07 37.99 -10.94
N LEU A 117 -0.95 38.60 -11.33
CA LEU A 117 -0.60 38.81 -12.73
C LEU A 117 -0.26 37.49 -13.44
N ARG A 118 0.52 36.61 -12.80
CA ARG A 118 0.84 35.28 -13.31
C ARG A 118 -0.43 34.44 -13.47
N ILE A 119 -1.26 34.34 -12.44
CA ILE A 119 -2.50 33.54 -12.48
C ILE A 119 -3.51 34.12 -13.47
N ARG A 120 -3.54 35.45 -13.64
CA ARG A 120 -4.36 36.08 -14.70
C ARG A 120 -3.89 35.66 -16.08
N ARG A 121 -2.59 35.60 -16.31
CA ARG A 121 -2.00 35.18 -17.58
C ARG A 121 -2.31 33.70 -17.86
N ASP A 122 -2.14 32.85 -16.86
CA ASP A 122 -2.19 31.39 -17.03
C ASP A 122 -3.63 30.83 -16.96
N HIS A 123 -4.50 31.45 -16.17
CA HIS A 123 -5.84 30.92 -15.87
C HIS A 123 -6.97 31.97 -15.91
N GLY A 124 -6.67 33.18 -16.40
CA GLY A 124 -7.64 34.26 -16.54
C GLY A 124 -8.24 34.74 -15.21
N VAL A 125 -9.33 35.51 -15.33
CA VAL A 125 -10.11 36.01 -14.18
C VAL A 125 -10.71 34.88 -13.31
N PRO A 126 -11.17 33.74 -13.87
CA PRO A 126 -11.63 32.61 -13.06
C PRO A 126 -10.52 32.03 -12.16
N GLY A 127 -9.29 31.93 -12.66
CA GLY A 127 -8.15 31.44 -11.89
C GLY A 127 -7.75 32.36 -10.75
N ILE A 128 -7.79 33.68 -10.97
CA ILE A 128 -7.60 34.68 -9.90
C ILE A 128 -8.64 34.48 -8.80
N LYS A 129 -9.91 34.33 -9.19
CA LYS A 129 -11.00 34.13 -8.24
C LYS A 129 -10.81 32.83 -7.44
N PHE A 130 -10.37 31.75 -8.09
CA PHE A 130 -10.08 30.48 -7.43
C PHE A 130 -8.94 30.63 -6.42
N TRP A 131 -7.81 31.24 -6.83
CA TRP A 131 -6.66 31.46 -5.96
C TRP A 131 -6.99 32.34 -4.75
N LEU A 132 -7.70 33.45 -4.96
CA LEU A 132 -8.12 34.32 -3.86
C LEU A 132 -8.99 33.57 -2.83
N LEU A 133 -9.82 32.63 -3.28
CA LEU A 133 -10.74 31.89 -2.40
C LEU A 133 -10.13 30.65 -1.75
N HIS A 134 -9.07 30.07 -2.31
CA HIS A 134 -8.51 28.80 -1.83
C HIS A 134 -7.05 28.91 -1.39
N GLY A 135 -6.36 30.00 -1.69
CA GLY A 135 -4.97 30.22 -1.32
C GLY A 135 -3.95 29.39 -2.10
N VAL A 136 -4.40 28.69 -3.14
CA VAL A 136 -3.61 27.80 -4.02
C VAL A 136 -3.97 28.06 -5.47
N ALA A 137 -2.99 27.96 -6.38
CA ALA A 137 -3.24 28.18 -7.80
C ALA A 137 -4.18 27.09 -8.34
N PRO A 138 -5.06 27.41 -9.32
CA PRO A 138 -5.90 26.39 -9.97
C PRO A 138 -5.00 25.30 -10.56
N GLY A 139 -5.21 24.04 -10.16
CA GLY A 139 -4.38 22.91 -10.58
C GLY A 139 -3.46 22.30 -9.50
N MET A 140 -3.37 22.89 -8.29
CA MET A 140 -2.60 22.32 -7.16
C MET A 140 -3.41 21.33 -6.27
N LEU A 141 -4.50 20.75 -6.78
CA LEU A 141 -5.23 19.66 -6.12
C LEU A 141 -5.02 18.39 -6.95
N SER A 142 -4.08 17.53 -6.54
CA SER A 142 -3.86 16.23 -7.18
C SER A 142 -4.81 15.18 -6.59
N VAL A 143 -5.85 14.86 -7.35
CA VAL A 143 -6.54 13.56 -7.39
C VAL A 143 -6.57 13.13 -8.86
N PRO A 144 -7.02 11.91 -9.18
CA PRO A 144 -6.29 10.85 -9.87
C PRO A 144 -6.08 11.08 -11.38
N VAL A 145 -5.22 10.23 -11.96
CA VAL A 145 -4.85 10.15 -13.38
C VAL A 145 -6.08 10.30 -14.31
N SER A 146 -6.07 11.36 -15.12
CA SER A 146 -6.73 11.38 -16.41
C SER A 146 -5.85 12.12 -17.41
N VAL A 147 -5.56 11.43 -18.50
CA VAL A 147 -4.92 11.87 -19.74
C VAL A 147 -5.23 13.35 -20.05
N LEU A 148 -4.21 14.20 -20.05
CA LEU A 148 -4.26 15.49 -20.75
C LEU A 148 -3.03 15.58 -21.64
N GLN A 149 -3.31 15.43 -22.94
CA GLN A 149 -2.51 16.00 -24.02
C GLN A 149 -2.30 17.49 -23.70
N ASN A 150 -1.05 17.87 -23.43
CA ASN A 150 -0.62 19.26 -23.46
C ASN A 150 0.49 19.34 -24.51
N ASP A 151 0.23 20.11 -25.57
CA ASP A 151 1.15 20.40 -26.69
C ASP A 151 2.34 21.31 -26.31
N ALA A 152 2.84 21.20 -25.08
CA ALA A 152 4.05 21.87 -24.64
C ALA A 152 5.18 20.83 -24.57
N PRO A 153 6.32 21.04 -25.26
CA PRO A 153 7.42 20.09 -25.21
C PRO A 153 7.89 19.92 -23.75
N PRO A 154 8.10 18.67 -23.28
CA PRO A 154 8.61 18.43 -21.94
C PRO A 154 9.96 19.12 -21.76
N VAL A 155 10.10 19.89 -20.67
CA VAL A 155 11.41 20.40 -20.26
C VAL A 155 12.15 19.22 -19.61
N CYS A 156 13.21 18.76 -20.27
CA CYS A 156 14.06 17.68 -19.78
C CYS A 156 14.43 17.92 -18.30
N GLY A 157 14.04 16.98 -17.42
CA GLY A 157 14.38 16.98 -15.99
C GLY A 157 13.31 17.49 -15.03
N LEU A 158 12.13 17.91 -15.49
CA LEU A 158 10.98 18.18 -14.62
C LEU A 158 9.80 17.30 -15.03
N GLY A 159 9.45 16.33 -14.18
CA GLY A 159 8.21 15.57 -14.30
C GLY A 159 6.98 16.48 -14.16
N PRO A 160 5.76 15.97 -14.46
CA PRO A 160 4.52 16.75 -14.47
C PRO A 160 4.24 17.54 -13.18
N ASP A 161 4.75 17.05 -12.04
CA ASP A 161 4.52 17.60 -10.70
C ASP A 161 5.73 18.39 -10.14
N GLY A 162 6.77 18.62 -10.95
CA GLY A 162 8.02 19.28 -10.52
C GLY A 162 9.03 18.34 -9.85
N TYR A 163 8.76 17.02 -9.83
CA TYR A 163 9.74 15.99 -9.48
C TYR A 163 10.91 16.02 -10.46
N ALA A 164 12.14 15.92 -9.94
CA ALA A 164 13.36 15.84 -10.74
C ALA A 164 14.24 14.71 -10.20
N TYR A 165 14.35 13.63 -10.97
CA TYR A 165 15.30 12.58 -10.68
C TYR A 165 16.73 13.14 -10.77
N ARG A 166 17.51 12.95 -9.71
CA ARG A 166 18.91 13.36 -9.65
C ARG A 166 19.79 12.16 -9.88
N MET A 167 20.38 12.08 -11.07
CA MET A 167 21.32 11.01 -11.39
C MET A 167 22.46 10.96 -10.36
N PRO A 168 22.75 9.78 -9.80
CA PRO A 168 23.77 9.62 -8.78
C PRO A 168 25.16 9.90 -9.35
N ARG A 169 26.07 10.34 -8.48
CA ARG A 169 27.47 10.62 -8.82
C ARG A 169 28.38 9.61 -8.13
N PRO A 170 29.40 9.08 -8.81
CA PRO A 170 30.31 8.12 -8.20
C PRO A 170 31.02 8.77 -7.01
N PRO A 171 31.14 8.07 -5.86
CA PRO A 171 32.00 8.50 -4.77
C PRO A 171 33.43 8.76 -5.25
N VAL A 172 34.10 9.74 -4.66
CA VAL A 172 35.50 10.10 -5.03
C VAL A 172 36.43 8.89 -4.89
N ASP A 173 36.14 8.03 -3.93
CA ASP A 173 36.87 6.84 -3.53
C ASP A 173 36.18 5.54 -3.95
N LEU A 174 35.32 5.55 -4.98
CA LEU A 174 34.53 4.39 -5.43
C LEU A 174 35.33 3.08 -5.48
N MET A 175 36.50 3.08 -6.13
CA MET A 175 37.32 1.86 -6.25
C MET A 175 37.89 1.38 -4.91
N ALA A 176 38.24 2.31 -4.02
CA ALA A 176 38.69 1.98 -2.68
C ALA A 176 37.54 1.40 -1.85
N SER A 177 36.33 1.98 -1.97
CA SER A 177 35.13 1.48 -1.31
C SER A 177 34.77 0.06 -1.79
N ILE A 178 34.85 -0.20 -3.09
CA ILE A 178 34.61 -1.55 -3.64
C ILE A 178 35.67 -2.54 -3.13
N SER A 179 36.94 -2.12 -3.08
CA SER A 179 38.03 -2.98 -2.59
C SER A 179 37.99 -3.22 -1.08
N ALA A 180 37.27 -2.37 -0.33
CA ALA A 180 37.12 -2.44 1.12
C ALA A 180 35.96 -3.34 1.57
N LEU A 181 35.11 -3.81 0.64
CA LEU A 181 34.07 -4.79 0.96
C LEU A 181 34.69 -6.03 1.61
N SER A 182 34.04 -6.57 2.64
CA SER A 182 34.56 -7.72 3.40
C SER A 182 34.71 -8.99 2.54
N ARG A 183 33.99 -9.05 1.42
CA ARG A 183 34.03 -10.14 0.44
C ARG A 183 33.67 -9.63 -0.96
N SER A 184 34.16 -10.35 -1.98
CA SER A 184 33.80 -10.08 -3.37
C SER A 184 32.37 -10.57 -3.66
N ILE A 185 31.41 -9.66 -3.68
CA ILE A 185 30.02 -9.96 -4.07
C ILE A 185 29.95 -10.09 -5.59
N THR A 186 29.33 -11.16 -6.11
CA THR A 186 29.15 -11.37 -7.55
C THR A 186 27.68 -11.44 -7.93
N PHE A 187 27.31 -10.81 -9.04
CA PHE A 187 25.94 -10.76 -9.53
C PHE A 187 25.76 -11.49 -10.86
N SER A 188 24.63 -12.17 -11.03
CA SER A 188 24.11 -12.55 -12.34
C SER A 188 22.79 -11.81 -12.61
N ILE A 189 22.80 -10.91 -13.59
CA ILE A 189 21.61 -10.18 -14.04
C ILE A 189 20.90 -11.06 -15.07
N VAL A 190 19.68 -11.50 -14.80
CA VAL A 190 18.91 -12.36 -15.71
C VAL A 190 17.82 -11.53 -16.38
N VAL A 191 17.83 -11.53 -17.72
CA VAL A 191 16.93 -10.72 -18.55
C VAL A 191 16.24 -11.58 -19.59
N PRO A 192 14.97 -11.97 -19.39
CA PRO A 192 14.17 -12.61 -20.42
C PRO A 192 13.78 -11.59 -21.51
N VAL A 193 13.93 -11.96 -22.78
CA VAL A 193 13.71 -11.09 -23.95
C VAL A 193 12.72 -11.78 -24.90
N TYR A 194 11.69 -11.07 -25.34
CA TYR A 194 10.76 -11.55 -26.36
C TYR A 194 10.25 -10.40 -27.23
N ASN A 195 10.76 -10.32 -28.47
CA ASN A 195 10.37 -9.29 -29.45
C ASN A 195 10.45 -7.84 -28.93
N THR A 196 11.44 -7.56 -28.07
CA THR A 196 11.66 -6.24 -27.48
C THR A 196 12.19 -5.26 -28.54
N PRO A 197 11.60 -4.06 -28.70
CA PRO A 197 12.10 -3.07 -29.63
C PRO A 197 13.61 -2.81 -29.46
N PRO A 198 14.41 -2.78 -30.55
CA PRO A 198 15.86 -2.66 -30.49
C PRO A 198 16.37 -1.53 -29.60
N THR A 199 15.80 -0.34 -29.71
CA THR A 199 16.20 0.85 -28.94
C THR A 199 15.98 0.68 -27.44
N ILE A 200 14.93 -0.05 -27.05
CA ILE A 200 14.59 -0.33 -25.66
C ILE A 200 15.56 -1.38 -25.10
N LEU A 201 15.78 -2.47 -25.83
CA LEU A 201 16.72 -3.51 -25.44
C LEU A 201 18.15 -2.99 -25.33
N GLU A 202 18.58 -2.12 -26.25
CA GLU A 202 19.87 -1.45 -26.22
C GLU A 202 20.02 -0.53 -25.00
N ALA A 203 18.95 0.15 -24.58
CA ALA A 203 18.95 0.99 -23.37
C ALA A 203 19.12 0.14 -22.10
N ALA A 204 18.36 -0.95 -21.98
CA ALA A 204 18.50 -1.92 -20.89
C ALA A 204 19.92 -2.49 -20.83
N LEU A 205 20.46 -2.96 -21.96
CA LEU A 205 21.85 -3.46 -22.06
C LEU A 205 22.86 -2.39 -21.61
N ARG A 206 22.74 -1.15 -22.14
CA ARG A 206 23.64 -0.05 -21.79
C ARG A 206 23.61 0.28 -20.29
N SER A 207 22.45 0.20 -19.66
CA SER A 207 22.29 0.46 -18.23
C SER A 207 23.09 -0.53 -17.37
N VAL A 208 23.17 -1.80 -17.79
CA VAL A 208 23.98 -2.84 -17.12
C VAL A 208 25.47 -2.66 -17.44
N LEU A 209 25.82 -2.36 -18.69
CA LEU A 209 27.22 -2.12 -19.08
C LEU A 209 27.84 -0.92 -18.35
N GLY A 210 27.01 0.08 -18.00
CA GLY A 210 27.40 1.31 -17.32
C GLY A 210 27.50 1.24 -15.79
N GLN A 211 27.30 0.06 -15.19
CA GLN A 211 27.35 -0.10 -13.73
C GLN A 211 28.73 0.22 -13.16
N TRP A 212 28.75 0.94 -12.04
CA TRP A 212 29.99 1.29 -11.32
C TRP A 212 30.65 0.07 -10.67
N TYR A 213 29.85 -0.89 -10.24
CA TYR A 213 30.33 -2.13 -9.66
C TYR A 213 30.72 -3.12 -10.76
N PRO A 214 31.95 -3.69 -10.78
CA PRO A 214 32.44 -4.43 -11.94
C PRO A 214 32.17 -5.94 -11.91
N HIS A 215 31.79 -6.52 -10.76
CA HIS A 215 31.73 -7.97 -10.57
C HIS A 215 30.34 -8.53 -10.90
N TRP A 216 30.04 -8.64 -12.19
CA TRP A 216 28.77 -9.15 -12.66
C TRP A 216 28.86 -9.93 -13.98
N GLN A 217 27.86 -10.77 -14.20
CA GLN A 217 27.52 -11.45 -15.45
C GLN A 217 26.10 -11.03 -15.84
N MET A 218 25.85 -10.76 -17.11
CA MET A 218 24.50 -10.58 -17.64
C MET A 218 24.11 -11.80 -18.46
N VAL A 219 22.90 -12.31 -18.29
CA VAL A 219 22.33 -13.43 -19.04
C VAL A 219 21.08 -12.94 -19.76
N LEU A 220 21.23 -12.67 -21.06
CA LEU A 220 20.14 -12.34 -21.96
C LEU A 220 19.53 -13.65 -22.47
N VAL A 221 18.25 -13.90 -22.17
CA VAL A 221 17.54 -15.10 -22.60
C VAL A 221 16.51 -14.72 -23.66
N ASP A 222 16.79 -15.00 -24.92
CA ASP A 222 15.83 -14.88 -26.00
C ASP A 222 14.82 -16.03 -25.95
N ASP A 223 13.57 -15.72 -25.60
CA ASP A 223 12.48 -16.67 -25.42
C ASP A 223 11.81 -17.03 -26.75
N ALA A 224 12.63 -17.45 -27.71
CA ALA A 224 12.27 -17.72 -29.09
C ALA A 224 11.59 -16.52 -29.79
N GLY A 225 12.19 -15.33 -29.66
CA GLY A 225 11.77 -14.13 -30.37
C GLY A 225 11.76 -14.32 -31.89
N THR A 226 10.74 -13.78 -32.54
CA THR A 226 10.54 -13.86 -33.99
C THR A 226 10.97 -12.59 -34.73
N ASP A 227 11.21 -11.50 -34.02
CA ASP A 227 11.63 -10.23 -34.60
C ASP A 227 13.13 -10.26 -35.01
N PRO A 228 13.44 -10.12 -36.31
CA PRO A 228 14.82 -10.07 -36.78
C PRO A 228 15.61 -8.88 -36.22
N ALA A 229 14.95 -7.76 -35.93
CA ALA A 229 15.63 -6.57 -35.41
C ALA A 229 16.10 -6.78 -33.96
N THR A 230 15.25 -7.34 -33.11
CA THR A 230 15.64 -7.82 -31.77
C THR A 230 16.80 -8.80 -31.85
N SER A 231 16.72 -9.78 -32.77
CA SER A 231 17.78 -10.78 -32.96
C SER A 231 19.12 -10.15 -33.37
N ALA A 232 19.10 -9.13 -34.22
CA ALA A 232 20.32 -8.42 -34.62
C ALA A 232 21.01 -7.70 -33.45
N VAL A 233 20.24 -7.13 -32.51
CA VAL A 233 20.81 -6.53 -31.28
C VAL A 233 21.53 -7.60 -30.46
N LEU A 234 20.87 -8.73 -30.22
CA LEU A 234 21.42 -9.85 -29.46
C LEU A 234 22.69 -10.44 -30.13
N ASP A 235 22.68 -10.60 -31.45
CA ASP A 235 23.83 -11.08 -32.22
C ASP A 235 24.98 -10.06 -32.29
N GLY A 236 24.67 -8.79 -32.01
CA GLY A 236 25.62 -7.69 -31.95
C GLY A 236 26.36 -7.57 -30.61
N VAL A 237 25.93 -8.29 -29.56
CA VAL A 237 26.56 -8.23 -28.24
C VAL A 237 27.97 -8.83 -28.28
N ARG A 238 28.95 -8.10 -27.74
CA ARG A 238 30.38 -8.49 -27.74
C ARG A 238 31.05 -8.45 -26.35
N ASP A 239 30.40 -7.87 -25.34
CA ASP A 239 31.00 -7.78 -24.00
C ASP A 239 31.13 -9.21 -23.40
N PRO A 240 32.33 -9.61 -22.94
CA PRO A 240 32.58 -10.98 -22.47
C PRO A 240 31.82 -11.33 -21.18
N ARG A 241 31.28 -10.34 -20.46
CA ARG A 241 30.44 -10.55 -19.27
C ARG A 241 28.98 -10.85 -19.63
N VAL A 242 28.60 -10.72 -20.90
CA VAL A 242 27.23 -10.94 -21.37
C VAL A 242 27.13 -12.29 -22.07
N THR A 243 26.23 -13.14 -21.57
CA THR A 243 25.87 -14.43 -22.16
C THR A 243 24.51 -14.30 -22.83
N VAL A 244 24.42 -14.62 -24.12
CA VAL A 244 23.15 -14.67 -24.87
C VAL A 244 22.71 -16.13 -25.01
N LEU A 245 21.59 -16.49 -24.40
CA LEU A 245 20.96 -17.79 -24.49
C LEU A 245 19.76 -17.71 -25.43
N ARG A 246 19.73 -18.53 -26.48
CA ARG A 246 18.61 -18.61 -27.43
C ARG A 246 17.78 -19.86 -27.14
N LEU A 247 16.52 -19.70 -26.80
CA LEU A 247 15.58 -20.82 -26.64
C LEU A 247 14.96 -21.19 -27.99
N THR A 248 14.68 -22.49 -28.17
CA THR A 248 14.10 -23.01 -29.42
C THR A 248 12.58 -22.88 -29.47
N GLU A 249 11.94 -22.63 -28.34
CA GLU A 249 10.50 -22.49 -28.17
C GLU A 249 10.25 -21.40 -27.12
N ASN A 250 9.11 -20.72 -27.23
CA ASN A 250 8.69 -19.74 -26.23
C ASN A 250 8.21 -20.48 -24.97
N ARG A 251 8.84 -20.21 -23.82
CA ARG A 251 8.57 -20.86 -22.53
C ARG A 251 7.90 -19.92 -21.52
N GLY A 252 7.55 -18.71 -21.94
CA GLY A 252 7.01 -17.68 -21.06
C GLY A 252 8.07 -17.08 -20.14
N ILE A 253 7.71 -16.01 -19.44
CA ILE A 253 8.65 -15.19 -18.67
C ILE A 253 9.33 -15.99 -17.56
N ALA A 254 8.60 -16.83 -16.81
CA ALA A 254 9.22 -17.69 -15.78
C ALA A 254 10.13 -18.77 -16.40
N GLY A 255 9.71 -19.37 -17.52
CA GLY A 255 10.48 -20.43 -18.19
C GLY A 255 11.80 -19.91 -18.76
N ALA A 256 11.76 -18.75 -19.44
CA ALA A 256 12.94 -18.05 -19.93
C ALA A 256 13.86 -17.63 -18.77
N THR A 257 13.29 -17.05 -17.72
CA THR A 257 14.05 -16.66 -16.52
C THR A 257 14.76 -17.86 -15.90
N ASN A 258 14.05 -18.99 -15.71
CA ASN A 258 14.63 -20.22 -15.17
C ASN A 258 15.77 -20.79 -16.05
N ALA A 259 15.68 -20.67 -17.37
CA ALA A 259 16.78 -21.04 -18.26
C ALA A 259 18.00 -20.14 -18.04
N GLY A 260 17.78 -18.84 -17.79
CA GLY A 260 18.84 -17.91 -17.38
C GLY A 260 19.46 -18.26 -16.02
N LEU A 261 18.62 -18.61 -15.03
CA LEU A 261 19.09 -19.04 -13.70
C LEU A 261 19.99 -20.28 -13.77
N ALA A 262 19.75 -21.20 -14.72
CA ALA A 262 20.54 -22.42 -14.88
C ALA A 262 21.99 -22.16 -15.31
N VAL A 263 22.28 -21.04 -15.97
CA VAL A 263 23.63 -20.64 -16.42
C VAL A 263 24.23 -19.52 -15.57
N ALA A 264 23.48 -18.99 -14.61
CA ALA A 264 23.90 -17.91 -13.73
C ALA A 264 25.01 -18.35 -12.76
N THR A 265 26.10 -17.56 -12.73
CA THR A 265 27.30 -17.87 -11.94
C THR A 265 27.45 -17.04 -10.67
N GLY A 266 26.79 -15.89 -10.58
CA GLY A 266 26.88 -14.97 -9.45
C GLY A 266 26.31 -15.55 -8.15
N ASP A 267 26.84 -15.10 -7.02
CA ASP A 267 26.32 -15.45 -5.70
C ASP A 267 24.91 -14.91 -5.46
N PHE A 268 24.59 -13.81 -6.14
CA PHE A 268 23.28 -13.17 -6.15
C PHE A 268 22.74 -13.05 -7.57
N ILE A 269 21.44 -13.24 -7.70
CA ILE A 269 20.68 -13.03 -8.93
C ILE A 269 20.02 -11.67 -8.86
N VAL A 270 20.13 -10.87 -9.91
CA VAL A 270 19.36 -9.63 -10.09
C VAL A 270 18.37 -9.86 -11.23
N PHE A 271 17.08 -9.73 -10.94
CA PHE A 271 16.06 -9.77 -11.99
C PHE A 271 15.95 -8.40 -12.65
N LEU A 272 15.88 -8.39 -13.98
CA LEU A 272 15.72 -7.17 -14.77
C LEU A 272 14.85 -7.47 -15.99
N ASP A 273 13.79 -6.69 -16.17
CA ASP A 273 12.95 -6.76 -17.36
C ASP A 273 13.66 -6.11 -18.55
N HIS A 274 13.40 -6.63 -19.75
CA HIS A 274 14.10 -6.22 -20.98
C HIS A 274 13.87 -4.76 -21.40
N ASP A 275 12.90 -4.08 -20.78
CA ASP A 275 12.50 -2.70 -21.06
C ASP A 275 12.80 -1.70 -19.94
N ASP A 276 13.37 -2.17 -18.84
CA ASP A 276 13.79 -1.36 -17.69
C ASP A 276 15.26 -0.94 -17.80
N GLU A 277 15.60 0.17 -17.14
CA GLU A 277 16.97 0.69 -17.07
C GLU A 277 17.45 0.72 -15.62
N LEU A 278 18.60 0.09 -15.34
CA LEU A 278 19.27 0.23 -14.06
C LEU A 278 19.91 1.61 -13.93
N THR A 279 19.86 2.16 -12.73
CA THR A 279 20.68 3.34 -12.38
C THR A 279 22.17 2.95 -12.31
N PRO A 280 23.12 3.85 -12.62
CA PRO A 280 24.55 3.50 -12.69
C PRO A 280 25.15 2.93 -11.39
N ASP A 281 24.55 3.24 -10.24
CA ASP A 281 24.98 2.83 -8.90
C ASP A 281 24.23 1.60 -8.37
N CYS A 282 23.24 1.06 -9.09
CA CYS A 282 22.41 -0.06 -8.65
C CYS A 282 23.21 -1.22 -8.05
N LEU A 283 24.11 -1.83 -8.81
CA LEU A 283 24.90 -2.98 -8.34
C LEU A 283 25.87 -2.61 -7.21
N TYR A 284 26.32 -1.35 -7.16
CA TYR A 284 27.20 -0.86 -6.10
C TYR A 284 26.45 -0.73 -4.76
N GLU A 285 25.24 -0.17 -4.78
CA GLU A 285 24.38 -0.04 -3.61
C GLU A 285 23.89 -1.40 -3.10
N LEU A 286 23.56 -2.32 -4.02
CA LEU A 286 23.25 -3.71 -3.66
C LEU A 286 24.46 -4.40 -3.00
N ALA A 287 25.67 -4.25 -3.55
CA ALA A 287 26.87 -4.84 -2.97
C ALA A 287 27.16 -4.29 -1.57
N GLN A 288 27.01 -2.98 -1.35
CA GLN A 288 27.17 -2.38 -0.03
C GLN A 288 26.14 -2.89 0.97
N CYS A 289 24.86 -3.00 0.58
CA CYS A 289 23.83 -3.57 1.43
C CYS A 289 24.15 -5.04 1.77
N ILE A 290 24.61 -5.82 0.80
CA ILE A 290 24.95 -7.22 0.99
C ILE A 290 26.15 -7.43 1.91
N ASP A 291 27.16 -6.57 1.80
CA ASP A 291 28.33 -6.61 2.66
C ASP A 291 27.98 -6.23 4.11
N ARG A 292 27.17 -5.18 4.28
CA ARG A 292 26.76 -4.66 5.59
C ARG A 292 25.82 -5.59 6.34
N ASP A 293 24.77 -6.07 5.68
CA ASP A 293 23.63 -6.71 6.34
C ASP A 293 23.52 -8.21 6.08
N ASP A 294 24.27 -8.73 5.10
CA ASP A 294 24.16 -10.11 4.60
C ASP A 294 22.68 -10.54 4.39
N PRO A 295 21.89 -9.88 3.53
CA PRO A 295 20.51 -10.26 3.26
C PRO A 295 20.42 -11.47 2.33
N ASP A 296 19.28 -12.14 2.33
CA ASP A 296 18.92 -13.16 1.34
C ASP A 296 18.10 -12.59 0.18
N PHE A 297 17.40 -11.48 0.42
CA PHE A 297 16.60 -10.75 -0.56
C PHE A 297 16.76 -9.25 -0.35
N VAL A 298 17.01 -8.52 -1.43
CA VAL A 298 17.14 -7.06 -1.46
C VAL A 298 16.23 -6.49 -2.54
N TYR A 299 15.48 -5.46 -2.20
CA TYR A 299 14.71 -4.66 -3.15
C TYR A 299 15.01 -3.18 -2.97
N SER A 300 14.66 -2.38 -3.96
CA SER A 300 14.90 -0.93 -3.96
C SER A 300 13.64 -0.14 -4.30
N ASP A 301 13.69 1.17 -4.08
CA ASP A 301 12.74 2.10 -4.70
C ASP A 301 12.86 2.06 -6.23
N GLU A 302 11.83 2.54 -6.90
CA GLU A 302 11.77 2.66 -8.34
C GLU A 302 11.27 4.04 -8.75
N ASP A 303 11.50 4.36 -10.01
CA ASP A 303 10.88 5.49 -10.68
C ASP A 303 10.41 5.04 -12.05
N LYS A 304 9.54 5.81 -12.71
CA LYS A 304 9.14 5.47 -14.07
C LYS A 304 9.73 6.44 -15.07
N ILE A 305 10.00 5.92 -16.27
CA ILE A 305 10.50 6.67 -17.41
C ILE A 305 9.44 6.66 -18.53
N THR A 306 9.08 7.84 -19.02
CA THR A 306 8.15 7.99 -20.14
C THR A 306 8.83 7.67 -21.47
N GLU A 307 8.06 7.53 -22.54
CA GLU A 307 8.59 7.34 -23.91
C GLU A 307 9.57 8.46 -24.32
N ASP A 308 9.33 9.70 -23.86
CA ASP A 308 10.20 10.86 -24.09
C ASP A 308 11.46 10.88 -23.21
N GLY A 309 11.70 9.83 -22.42
CA GLY A 309 12.85 9.73 -21.51
C GLY A 309 12.73 10.61 -20.25
N CYS A 310 11.53 11.09 -19.92
CA CYS A 310 11.30 11.89 -18.72
C CYS A 310 10.97 10.99 -17.53
N PHE A 311 11.55 11.31 -16.37
CA PHE A 311 11.25 10.62 -15.13
C PHE A 311 9.98 11.16 -14.48
N ALA A 312 9.04 10.29 -14.16
CA ALA A 312 7.75 10.66 -13.60
C ALA A 312 7.14 9.47 -12.85
N GLN A 313 6.76 9.66 -11.58
CA GLN A 313 6.16 8.65 -10.68
C GLN A 313 7.14 7.77 -9.89
N PRO A 314 7.97 8.35 -8.99
CA PRO A 314 8.74 7.55 -8.05
C PRO A 314 7.83 6.78 -7.09
N PHE A 315 8.16 5.51 -6.84
CA PHE A 315 7.61 4.74 -5.73
C PHE A 315 8.66 4.58 -4.64
N PHE A 316 8.50 5.39 -3.59
CA PHE A 316 9.27 5.33 -2.36
C PHE A 316 8.62 4.32 -1.41
N LYS A 317 9.21 3.13 -1.37
CA LYS A 317 8.68 1.93 -0.72
C LYS A 317 8.98 1.94 0.78
N PRO A 318 8.16 1.25 1.59
CA PRO A 318 8.49 0.99 2.97
C PRO A 318 9.55 -0.12 3.07
N ASP A 319 10.12 -0.28 4.26
CA ASP A 319 10.85 -1.50 4.63
C ASP A 319 9.92 -2.72 4.67
N TRP A 320 10.52 -3.89 4.82
CA TRP A 320 9.83 -5.17 4.63
C TRP A 320 8.56 -5.26 5.47
N SER A 321 7.45 -5.52 4.77
CA SER A 321 6.09 -5.49 5.29
C SER A 321 5.33 -6.73 4.80
N PRO A 322 5.18 -7.79 5.61
CA PRO A 322 4.60 -9.06 5.16
C PRO A 322 3.10 -8.96 4.84
N ASP A 323 2.33 -8.19 5.61
CA ASP A 323 0.89 -8.03 5.39
C ASP A 323 0.62 -7.09 4.22
N THR A 324 1.45 -6.05 4.06
CA THR A 324 1.44 -5.22 2.85
C THR A 324 1.74 -6.08 1.61
N MET A 325 2.72 -6.98 1.68
CA MET A 325 3.06 -7.87 0.56
C MET A 325 1.92 -8.83 0.19
N MET A 326 1.07 -9.20 1.15
CA MET A 326 -0.15 -9.98 0.87
C MET A 326 -1.23 -9.13 0.18
N SER A 327 -1.29 -7.83 0.46
CA SER A 327 -2.24 -6.90 -0.16
C SER A 327 -1.82 -6.44 -1.56
N THR A 328 -0.52 -6.17 -1.76
CA THR A 328 0.03 -5.61 -2.99
C THR A 328 1.50 -5.96 -3.19
N MET A 329 1.88 -6.28 -4.43
CA MET A 329 3.28 -6.47 -4.82
C MET A 329 3.99 -5.12 -4.91
N TYR A 330 4.66 -4.71 -3.84
CA TYR A 330 5.36 -3.41 -3.79
C TYR A 330 6.88 -3.50 -4.06
N THR A 331 7.46 -4.70 -4.11
CA THR A 331 8.92 -4.84 -4.33
C THR A 331 9.30 -4.71 -5.80
N CYS A 332 8.40 -5.14 -6.71
CA CYS A 332 8.50 -5.01 -8.16
C CYS A 332 9.80 -5.60 -8.76
N HIS A 333 10.21 -5.10 -9.92
CA HIS A 333 11.08 -5.80 -10.88
C HIS A 333 12.52 -6.00 -10.38
N VAL A 334 13.24 -4.91 -10.07
CA VAL A 334 14.65 -5.03 -9.67
C VAL A 334 14.74 -5.53 -8.24
N SER A 335 14.84 -6.85 -8.18
CA SER A 335 14.95 -7.66 -6.99
C SER A 335 16.25 -8.45 -7.04
N CYS A 336 17.02 -8.39 -5.97
CA CYS A 336 18.28 -9.10 -5.82
C CYS A 336 18.14 -10.23 -4.81
N VAL A 337 18.42 -11.47 -5.21
CA VAL A 337 18.17 -12.66 -4.38
C VAL A 337 19.40 -13.51 -4.30
N ARG A 338 19.71 -14.03 -3.12
CA ARG A 338 20.78 -15.00 -2.94
C ARG A 338 20.50 -16.22 -3.80
N ARG A 339 21.46 -16.59 -4.66
CA ARG A 339 21.28 -17.67 -5.63
C ARG A 339 20.95 -19.00 -4.97
N SER A 340 21.59 -19.31 -3.83
CA SER A 340 21.33 -20.54 -3.08
C SER A 340 19.88 -20.65 -2.60
N LEU A 341 19.26 -19.53 -2.20
CA LEU A 341 17.85 -19.51 -1.81
C LEU A 341 16.93 -19.73 -3.01
N LEU A 342 17.21 -19.09 -4.16
CA LEU A 342 16.43 -19.35 -5.39
C LEU A 342 16.52 -20.81 -5.84
N GLN A 343 17.68 -21.44 -5.69
CA GLN A 343 17.88 -22.86 -5.99
C GLN A 343 17.06 -23.76 -5.05
N GLU A 344 17.05 -23.45 -3.75
CA GLU A 344 16.20 -24.15 -2.78
C GLU A 344 14.71 -24.03 -3.15
N LEU A 345 14.30 -22.86 -3.62
CA LEU A 345 12.92 -22.57 -4.02
C LEU A 345 12.50 -23.20 -5.35
N GLY A 346 13.45 -23.72 -6.14
CA GLY A 346 13.19 -24.28 -7.47
C GLY A 346 12.91 -23.24 -8.56
N GLY A 347 13.30 -21.98 -8.35
CA GLY A 347 13.10 -20.89 -9.33
C GLY A 347 11.67 -20.34 -9.39
N LEU A 348 11.32 -19.79 -10.56
CA LEU A 348 10.03 -19.18 -10.85
C LEU A 348 9.03 -20.24 -11.35
N ARG A 349 7.74 -20.02 -11.09
CA ARG A 349 6.65 -20.94 -11.41
C ARG A 349 5.83 -20.43 -12.61
N SER A 350 5.94 -21.09 -13.76
CA SER A 350 5.32 -20.67 -15.02
C SER A 350 3.80 -20.64 -15.00
N GLU A 351 3.15 -21.37 -14.08
CA GLU A 351 1.71 -21.25 -13.92
C GLU A 351 1.29 -19.83 -13.48
N TYR A 352 2.18 -19.02 -12.92
CA TYR A 352 1.95 -17.65 -12.45
C TYR A 352 2.55 -16.57 -13.36
N ASP A 353 2.87 -16.87 -14.62
CA ASP A 353 3.33 -15.85 -15.58
C ASP A 353 2.40 -14.61 -15.57
N GLY A 354 2.98 -13.41 -15.47
CA GLY A 354 2.31 -12.13 -15.22
C GLY A 354 2.26 -11.69 -13.74
N CYS A 355 2.59 -12.57 -12.80
CA CYS A 355 2.71 -12.28 -11.36
C CYS A 355 3.73 -13.21 -10.67
N GLN A 356 4.64 -13.78 -11.46
CA GLN A 356 5.63 -14.78 -11.07
C GLN A 356 6.65 -14.24 -10.05
N ASP A 357 6.90 -12.93 -10.10
CA ASP A 357 7.71 -12.17 -9.17
C ASP A 357 7.03 -12.09 -7.78
N TRP A 358 5.74 -11.80 -7.73
CA TRP A 358 4.97 -11.76 -6.49
C TRP A 358 4.94 -13.15 -5.83
N ASP A 359 4.71 -14.20 -6.62
CA ASP A 359 4.80 -15.58 -6.14
C ASP A 359 6.17 -15.88 -5.51
N MET A 360 7.25 -15.54 -6.23
CA MET A 360 8.61 -15.76 -5.76
C MET A 360 8.87 -15.05 -4.44
N VAL A 361 8.48 -13.78 -4.32
CA VAL A 361 8.72 -13.00 -3.09
C VAL A 361 7.93 -13.55 -1.90
N LEU A 362 6.69 -14.00 -2.11
CA LEU A 362 5.92 -14.66 -1.05
C LEU A 362 6.57 -15.97 -0.58
N ARG A 363 7.17 -16.75 -1.48
CA ARG A 363 7.91 -17.97 -1.14
C ARG A 363 9.26 -17.67 -0.49
N ILE A 364 9.96 -16.60 -0.90
CA ILE A 364 11.17 -16.12 -0.23
C ILE A 364 10.87 -15.76 1.23
N ALA A 365 9.79 -15.01 1.47
CA ALA A 365 9.36 -14.62 2.82
C ALA A 365 8.99 -15.80 3.73
N GLU A 366 8.63 -16.96 3.14
CA GLU A 366 8.38 -18.21 3.87
C GLU A 366 9.67 -18.91 4.33
N LYS A 367 10.84 -18.52 3.77
CA LYS A 367 12.14 -19.16 4.02
C LYS A 367 13.11 -18.31 4.82
N THR A 368 12.96 -16.99 4.79
CA THR A 368 13.91 -16.08 5.43
C THR A 368 13.26 -14.80 5.93
N THR A 369 13.83 -14.25 7.00
CA THR A 369 13.55 -12.91 7.53
C THR A 369 14.66 -11.91 7.19
N ARG A 370 15.73 -12.36 6.51
CA ARG A 370 16.88 -11.53 6.10
C ARG A 370 16.57 -10.75 4.82
N ILE A 371 15.54 -9.93 4.88
CA ILE A 371 15.07 -9.10 3.78
C ILE A 371 15.51 -7.67 4.03
N ARG A 372 16.06 -7.00 3.00
CA ARG A 372 16.50 -5.61 3.09
C ARG A 372 15.95 -4.75 1.96
N HIS A 373 15.73 -3.50 2.32
CA HIS A 373 15.32 -2.45 1.42
C HIS A 373 16.47 -1.46 1.26
N VAL A 374 16.75 -1.06 0.02
CA VAL A 374 17.64 0.06 -0.27
C VAL A 374 16.76 1.25 -0.67
N PRO A 375 16.61 2.30 0.17
CA PRO A 375 15.73 3.43 -0.06
C PRO A 375 16.34 4.42 -1.07
N LYS A 376 16.65 3.91 -2.26
CA LYS A 376 17.16 4.63 -3.41
C LYS A 376 16.44 4.11 -4.64
N VAL A 377 16.10 5.01 -5.55
CA VAL A 377 15.66 4.63 -6.90
C VAL A 377 16.84 3.96 -7.57
N LEU A 378 16.80 2.64 -7.73
CA LEU A 378 17.89 1.89 -8.38
C LEU A 378 17.57 1.44 -9.81
N TYR A 379 16.35 1.69 -10.28
CA TYR A 379 15.96 1.46 -11.67
C TYR A 379 14.79 2.33 -12.10
N HIS A 380 14.61 2.39 -13.42
CA HIS A 380 13.55 3.12 -14.08
C HIS A 380 12.66 2.18 -14.89
N TRP A 381 11.39 2.11 -14.50
CA TRP A 381 10.38 1.31 -15.17
C TRP A 381 9.77 2.07 -16.34
N ARG A 382 9.86 1.51 -17.55
CA ARG A 382 9.32 2.18 -18.73
C ARG A 382 7.79 2.12 -18.81
N ILE A 383 7.17 3.29 -18.99
CA ILE A 383 5.75 3.38 -19.31
C ILE A 383 5.58 3.19 -20.81
N ILE A 384 5.15 2.00 -21.23
CA ILE A 384 4.70 1.72 -22.61
C ILE A 384 3.20 1.40 -22.65
N PRO A 385 2.44 1.82 -23.68
CA PRO A 385 0.98 1.62 -23.77
C PRO A 385 0.49 0.17 -23.65
N GLN A 386 1.35 -0.82 -23.89
CA GLN A 386 1.02 -2.25 -23.80
C GLN A 386 1.53 -2.92 -22.50
N SER A 387 2.18 -2.17 -21.61
CA SER A 387 2.71 -2.67 -20.34
C SER A 387 1.66 -2.60 -19.23
N ILE A 388 1.82 -3.48 -18.23
CA ILE A 388 1.08 -3.42 -16.96
C ILE A 388 1.33 -2.07 -16.27
N ALA A 389 2.48 -1.43 -16.53
CA ALA A 389 2.81 -0.09 -16.06
C ALA A 389 1.77 0.98 -16.42
N ALA A 390 1.05 0.79 -17.54
CA ALA A 390 0.07 1.72 -18.06
C ALA A 390 -1.36 1.45 -17.55
N ASP A 391 -1.76 0.18 -17.37
CA ASP A 391 -3.09 -0.19 -16.84
C ASP A 391 -3.15 -1.66 -16.37
N LEU A 392 -3.44 -1.91 -15.09
CA LEU A 392 -3.70 -3.26 -14.55
C LEU A 392 -4.95 -3.89 -15.18
N ASN A 393 -5.92 -3.10 -15.65
CA ASN A 393 -7.14 -3.59 -16.29
C ASN A 393 -6.91 -4.07 -17.73
N ALA A 394 -5.73 -3.82 -18.31
CA ALA A 394 -5.42 -4.23 -19.68
C ALA A 394 -5.33 -5.76 -19.85
N LYS A 395 -5.24 -6.54 -18.76
CA LYS A 395 -5.05 -8.01 -18.80
C LYS A 395 -5.87 -8.74 -17.72
N PRO A 396 -7.14 -9.12 -17.97
CA PRO A 396 -8.00 -9.86 -17.03
C PRO A 396 -7.37 -11.14 -16.44
N TYR A 397 -6.46 -11.78 -17.18
CA TYR A 397 -5.72 -12.95 -16.71
C TYR A 397 -4.83 -12.64 -15.49
N ALA A 398 -4.17 -11.47 -15.44
CA ALA A 398 -3.30 -11.10 -14.32
C ALA A 398 -4.07 -10.95 -13.00
N ILE A 399 -5.31 -10.47 -13.06
CA ILE A 399 -6.21 -10.38 -11.91
C ILE A 399 -6.49 -11.79 -11.35
N ALA A 400 -6.93 -12.72 -12.19
CA ALA A 400 -7.22 -14.09 -11.78
C ALA A 400 -5.97 -14.82 -11.23
N MET A 401 -4.80 -14.59 -11.83
CA MET A 401 -3.55 -15.17 -11.33
C MET A 401 -3.14 -14.58 -9.98
N SER A 402 -3.30 -13.27 -9.79
CA SER A 402 -3.03 -12.60 -8.51
C SER A 402 -3.95 -13.08 -7.37
N GLU A 403 -5.19 -13.43 -7.68
CA GLU A 403 -6.10 -14.05 -6.72
C GLU A 403 -5.62 -15.46 -6.36
N ARG A 404 -5.32 -16.28 -7.37
CA ARG A 404 -4.87 -17.65 -7.18
C ARG A 404 -3.55 -17.75 -6.40
N LEU A 405 -2.58 -16.88 -6.67
CA LEU A 405 -1.28 -16.91 -5.97
C LEU A 405 -1.42 -16.59 -4.47
N ARG A 406 -2.33 -15.67 -4.11
CA ARG A 406 -2.60 -15.30 -2.72
C ARG A 406 -3.28 -16.44 -1.98
N LEU A 407 -4.26 -17.09 -2.60
CA LEU A 407 -4.89 -18.30 -2.05
C LEU A 407 -3.88 -19.45 -1.89
N ASP A 408 -3.00 -19.66 -2.88
CA ASP A 408 -1.92 -20.64 -2.78
C ASP A 408 -0.95 -20.30 -1.63
N ALA A 409 -0.61 -19.03 -1.43
CA ALA A 409 0.22 -18.59 -0.30
C ALA A 409 -0.43 -18.84 1.05
N LEU A 410 -1.75 -18.57 1.19
CA LEU A 410 -2.49 -18.92 2.40
C LEU A 410 -2.42 -20.44 2.67
N ASN A 411 -2.65 -21.25 1.64
CA ASN A 411 -2.59 -22.71 1.74
C ASN A 411 -1.20 -23.22 2.16
N ARG A 412 -0.12 -22.74 1.53
CA ARG A 412 1.26 -23.12 1.88
C ARG A 412 1.63 -22.77 3.32
N ARG A 413 1.08 -21.67 3.83
CA ARG A 413 1.29 -21.20 5.21
C ARG A 413 0.36 -21.85 6.22
N GLY A 414 -0.58 -22.70 5.78
CA GLY A 414 -1.60 -23.30 6.64
C GLY A 414 -2.55 -22.28 7.26
N LEU A 415 -2.77 -21.15 6.58
CA LEU A 415 -3.64 -20.07 7.03
C LEU A 415 -5.01 -20.20 6.36
N ASP A 416 -6.06 -20.04 7.15
CA ASP A 416 -7.44 -19.97 6.66
C ASP A 416 -7.83 -18.50 6.46
N GLY A 417 -8.21 -18.15 5.24
CA GLY A 417 -8.61 -16.80 4.90
C GLY A 417 -9.26 -16.69 3.53
N THR A 418 -9.97 -15.59 3.32
CA THR A 418 -10.69 -15.27 2.08
C THR A 418 -10.17 -13.97 1.49
N LEU A 419 -10.27 -13.82 0.17
CA LEU A 419 -9.93 -12.59 -0.52
C LEU A 419 -11.20 -11.78 -0.79
N GLU A 420 -11.18 -10.51 -0.43
CA GLU A 420 -12.30 -9.58 -0.65
C GLU A 420 -11.89 -8.54 -1.70
N PRO A 421 -12.52 -8.54 -2.89
CA PRO A 421 -12.15 -7.58 -3.93
C PRO A 421 -12.48 -6.15 -3.49
N LEU A 422 -11.59 -5.21 -3.81
CA LEU A 422 -11.85 -3.79 -3.63
C LEU A 422 -12.75 -3.26 -4.76
N PRO A 423 -13.99 -2.82 -4.48
CA PRO A 423 -14.91 -2.38 -5.53
C PRO A 423 -14.41 -1.16 -6.30
N GLN A 424 -13.58 -0.31 -5.65
CA GLN A 424 -13.07 0.92 -6.25
C GLN A 424 -11.89 0.67 -7.19
N VAL A 425 -11.17 -0.44 -7.03
CA VAL A 425 -9.92 -0.73 -7.75
C VAL A 425 -9.86 -2.22 -8.12
N PRO A 426 -10.34 -2.59 -9.32
CA PRO A 426 -10.29 -3.98 -9.79
C PRO A 426 -8.88 -4.56 -9.73
N GLY A 427 -8.76 -5.85 -9.39
CA GLY A 427 -7.46 -6.54 -9.25
C GLY A 427 -6.83 -6.48 -7.85
N TYR A 428 -7.28 -5.56 -6.99
CA TYR A 428 -6.85 -5.48 -5.61
C TYR A 428 -7.85 -6.13 -4.67
N TYR A 429 -7.31 -6.79 -3.65
CA TYR A 429 -8.08 -7.56 -2.69
C TYR A 429 -7.56 -7.30 -1.30
N ARG A 430 -8.48 -7.24 -0.33
CA ARG A 430 -8.16 -7.35 1.08
C ARG A 430 -8.08 -8.82 1.47
N VAL A 431 -7.19 -9.15 2.40
CA VAL A 431 -7.10 -10.50 2.96
C VAL A 431 -7.88 -10.53 4.26
N ARG A 432 -8.93 -11.34 4.33
CA ARG A 432 -9.69 -11.58 5.56
C ARG A 432 -9.26 -12.93 6.12
N TYR A 433 -8.45 -12.90 7.17
CA TYR A 433 -8.09 -14.10 7.92
C TYR A 433 -9.26 -14.57 8.79
N ASN A 434 -9.60 -15.85 8.71
CA ASN A 434 -10.65 -16.44 9.52
C ASN A 434 -10.14 -16.67 10.95
N VAL A 435 -11.01 -16.42 11.94
CA VAL A 435 -10.67 -16.64 13.35
C VAL A 435 -10.42 -18.13 13.60
N ARG A 436 -9.25 -18.45 14.15
CA ARG A 436 -8.87 -19.81 14.53
C ARG A 436 -9.41 -20.13 15.92
N GLY A 437 -10.09 -21.28 16.04
CA GLY A 437 -10.69 -21.71 17.30
C GLY A 437 -11.85 -20.81 17.70
N ALA A 438 -11.94 -20.48 18.99
CA ALA A 438 -12.98 -19.59 19.49
C ALA A 438 -12.47 -18.73 20.65
N PRO A 439 -11.47 -17.86 20.39
CA PRO A 439 -10.84 -17.04 21.41
C PRO A 439 -11.85 -16.09 22.03
N THR A 440 -11.74 -15.88 23.34
CA THR A 440 -12.51 -14.81 23.98
C THR A 440 -11.78 -13.48 23.76
N VAL A 441 -12.49 -12.45 23.33
CA VAL A 441 -11.93 -11.10 23.18
C VAL A 441 -12.33 -10.23 24.36
N SER A 442 -11.35 -9.69 25.09
CA SER A 442 -11.61 -8.74 26.18
C SER A 442 -11.50 -7.31 25.68
N ILE A 443 -12.63 -6.61 25.64
CA ILE A 443 -12.73 -5.20 25.24
C ILE A 443 -12.55 -4.33 26.49
N ILE A 444 -11.44 -3.62 26.56
CA ILE A 444 -10.98 -2.85 27.72
C ILE A 444 -11.28 -1.38 27.48
N ILE A 445 -12.12 -0.77 28.33
CA ILE A 445 -12.65 0.58 28.14
C ILE A 445 -12.45 1.42 29.41
N PRO A 446 -11.43 2.29 29.46
CA PRO A 446 -11.29 3.30 30.50
C PRO A 446 -12.33 4.42 30.35
N THR A 447 -12.89 4.86 31.47
CA THR A 447 -13.91 5.91 31.50
C THR A 447 -13.91 6.70 32.80
N ARG A 448 -14.41 7.93 32.75
CA ARG A 448 -14.66 8.77 33.92
C ARG A 448 -15.74 9.81 33.63
N ASP A 449 -16.71 9.89 34.53
CA ASP A 449 -17.72 10.96 34.59
C ASP A 449 -18.50 11.25 33.27
N ASN A 450 -18.71 10.23 32.41
CA ASN A 450 -19.31 10.44 31.09
C ASN A 450 -20.18 9.27 30.58
N TRP A 451 -21.23 8.92 31.35
CA TRP A 451 -22.08 7.77 31.01
C TRP A 451 -22.72 7.80 29.64
N ARG A 452 -23.03 8.98 29.08
CA ARG A 452 -23.71 9.07 27.77
C ARG A 452 -22.80 8.51 26.67
N VAL A 453 -21.55 8.92 26.70
CA VAL A 453 -20.53 8.52 25.73
C VAL A 453 -20.19 7.05 25.90
N LEU A 454 -19.90 6.62 27.13
CA LEU A 454 -19.71 5.20 27.45
C LEU A 454 -20.90 4.33 27.03
N SER A 455 -22.13 4.81 27.25
CA SER A 455 -23.33 4.08 26.88
C SER A 455 -23.48 3.92 25.38
N ALA A 456 -23.20 4.97 24.61
CA ALA A 456 -23.25 4.90 23.15
C ALA A 456 -22.21 3.91 22.62
N CYS A 457 -21.00 3.90 23.19
CA CYS A 457 -19.95 2.95 22.85
C CYS A 457 -20.39 1.51 23.12
N ILE A 458 -20.75 1.18 24.37
CA ILE A 458 -21.15 -0.17 24.76
C ILE A 458 -22.42 -0.64 24.01
N ASP A 459 -23.41 0.23 23.84
CA ASP A 459 -24.64 -0.10 23.11
C ASP A 459 -24.32 -0.37 21.63
N SER A 460 -23.38 0.38 21.02
CA SER A 460 -22.94 0.13 19.64
C SER A 460 -22.24 -1.22 19.49
N ILE A 461 -21.38 -1.60 20.45
CA ILE A 461 -20.69 -2.90 20.47
C ILE A 461 -21.72 -4.02 20.52
N ARG A 462 -22.65 -3.95 21.48
CA ARG A 462 -23.67 -4.99 21.69
C ARG A 462 -24.67 -5.10 20.54
N ALA A 463 -25.02 -3.97 19.92
CA ALA A 463 -26.02 -3.94 18.86
C ALA A 463 -25.46 -4.35 17.49
N LYS A 464 -24.17 -4.12 17.22
CA LYS A 464 -23.61 -4.24 15.86
C LYS A 464 -22.59 -5.38 15.70
N SER A 465 -21.93 -5.83 16.77
CA SER A 465 -20.90 -6.87 16.65
C SER A 465 -21.51 -8.22 16.26
N SER A 466 -20.97 -8.88 15.25
CA SER A 466 -21.38 -10.24 14.87
C SER A 466 -20.69 -11.35 15.67
N TYR A 467 -19.53 -11.06 16.27
CA TYR A 467 -18.86 -11.97 17.20
C TYR A 467 -19.52 -11.93 18.58
N ASP A 468 -19.77 -13.09 19.18
CA ASP A 468 -20.47 -13.22 20.46
C ASP A 468 -19.53 -13.54 21.64
N LYS A 469 -18.33 -14.07 21.37
CA LYS A 469 -17.32 -14.44 22.40
C LYS A 469 -16.45 -13.26 22.79
N TYR A 470 -17.08 -12.25 23.35
CA TYR A 470 -16.37 -11.13 23.97
C TYR A 470 -16.88 -10.85 25.38
N GLU A 471 -16.03 -10.21 26.16
CA GLU A 471 -16.37 -9.54 27.42
C GLU A 471 -15.96 -8.07 27.34
N ILE A 472 -16.62 -7.22 28.14
CA ILE A 472 -16.29 -5.80 28.26
C ILE A 472 -15.79 -5.54 29.68
N VAL A 473 -14.55 -5.08 29.80
CA VAL A 473 -13.94 -4.66 31.05
C VAL A 473 -13.93 -3.14 31.08
N VAL A 474 -14.81 -2.54 31.89
CA VAL A 474 -14.91 -1.09 32.08
C VAL A 474 -14.05 -0.67 33.27
N LEU A 475 -13.16 0.29 33.05
CA LEU A 475 -12.23 0.80 34.06
C LEU A 475 -12.72 2.17 34.53
N ASP A 476 -13.40 2.19 35.68
CA ASP A 476 -13.90 3.40 36.32
C ASP A 476 -12.77 4.13 37.05
N ASN A 477 -12.27 5.22 36.47
CA ASN A 477 -11.21 6.04 37.05
C ASN A 477 -11.75 7.09 38.05
N GLY A 478 -12.43 6.60 39.08
CA GLY A 478 -12.93 7.41 40.18
C GLY A 478 -14.09 8.34 39.79
N THR A 479 -15.07 7.83 39.05
CA THR A 479 -16.33 8.53 38.74
C THR A 479 -17.00 9.02 40.03
N GLN A 480 -17.47 10.26 39.98
CA GLN A 480 -18.17 10.97 41.05
C GLN A 480 -19.56 11.46 40.62
N ASP A 481 -19.82 11.63 39.32
CA ASP A 481 -21.12 12.13 38.88
C ASP A 481 -22.24 11.09 39.13
N PRO A 482 -23.37 11.48 39.77
CA PRO A 482 -24.41 10.52 40.12
C PRO A 482 -25.04 9.77 38.93
N PRO A 483 -25.32 10.42 37.78
CA PRO A 483 -25.79 9.70 36.59
C PRO A 483 -24.84 8.59 36.11
N SER A 484 -23.53 8.82 36.11
CA SER A 484 -22.56 7.81 35.70
C SER A 484 -22.37 6.71 36.73
N LEU A 485 -22.40 7.02 38.02
CA LEU A 485 -22.45 5.99 39.06
C LEU A 485 -23.68 5.09 38.89
N ALA A 486 -24.85 5.66 38.59
CA ALA A 486 -26.06 4.89 38.33
C ALA A 486 -25.93 4.00 37.09
N TYR A 487 -25.33 4.50 36.00
CA TYR A 487 -25.06 3.72 34.80
C TYR A 487 -24.07 2.58 35.06
N LEU A 488 -22.95 2.85 35.73
CA LEU A 488 -21.95 1.84 36.09
C LEU A 488 -22.56 0.73 36.97
N ASN A 489 -23.38 1.10 37.96
CA ASN A 489 -24.11 0.13 38.78
C ASN A 489 -25.09 -0.72 37.97
N ARG A 490 -25.73 -0.13 36.96
CA ARG A 490 -26.64 -0.86 36.06
C ARG A 490 -25.89 -1.90 35.22
N ILE A 491 -24.76 -1.53 34.60
CA ILE A 491 -24.02 -2.43 33.72
C ILE A 491 -23.24 -3.50 34.48
N ARG A 492 -22.91 -3.31 35.77
CA ARG A 492 -22.36 -4.35 36.65
C ARG A 492 -23.22 -5.61 36.71
N GLY A 493 -24.53 -5.49 36.47
CA GLY A 493 -25.45 -6.63 36.42
C GLY A 493 -25.47 -7.38 35.08
N TRP A 494 -24.76 -6.91 34.06
CA TRP A 494 -24.72 -7.56 32.74
C TRP A 494 -23.68 -8.67 32.72
N SER A 495 -24.06 -9.86 32.26
CA SER A 495 -23.20 -11.07 32.31
C SER A 495 -21.88 -10.95 31.54
N GLN A 496 -21.84 -10.11 30.50
CA GLN A 496 -20.65 -9.86 29.67
C GLN A 496 -19.85 -8.63 30.09
N VAL A 497 -20.22 -7.94 31.19
CA VAL A 497 -19.56 -6.69 31.61
C VAL A 497 -18.96 -6.85 32.99
N LYS A 498 -17.69 -6.47 33.11
CA LYS A 498 -16.96 -6.35 34.37
C LYS A 498 -16.58 -4.90 34.59
N VAL A 499 -16.98 -4.31 35.73
CA VAL A 499 -16.60 -2.94 36.08
C VAL A 499 -15.57 -2.97 37.20
N VAL A 500 -14.37 -2.49 36.92
CA VAL A 500 -13.25 -2.37 37.87
C VAL A 500 -13.08 -0.91 38.22
N ARG A 501 -13.08 -0.60 39.51
CA ARG A 501 -12.87 0.77 40.01
C ARG A 501 -11.41 0.98 40.37
N HIS A 502 -10.86 2.11 39.98
CA HIS A 502 -9.51 2.54 40.29
C HIS A 502 -9.50 4.01 40.69
N ASP A 503 -9.42 4.28 42.00
CA ASP A 503 -9.45 5.64 42.56
C ASP A 503 -8.02 6.21 42.66
N ALA A 504 -7.43 6.58 41.50
CA ALA A 504 -6.08 7.17 41.42
C ALA A 504 -6.04 8.37 40.44
N PRO A 505 -4.94 9.16 40.42
CA PRO A 505 -4.71 10.12 39.35
C PRO A 505 -4.78 9.44 37.97
N PHE A 506 -5.33 10.13 36.98
CA PHE A 506 -5.49 9.54 35.65
C PHE A 506 -4.14 9.14 35.02
N ASN A 507 -4.03 7.86 34.70
CA ASN A 507 -2.95 7.28 33.94
C ASN A 507 -3.53 6.23 32.99
N TYR A 508 -3.57 6.55 31.69
CA TYR A 508 -4.16 5.68 30.67
C TYR A 508 -3.47 4.31 30.59
N SER A 509 -2.13 4.31 30.64
CA SER A 509 -1.32 3.09 30.62
C SER A 509 -1.63 2.20 31.83
N GLU A 510 -1.69 2.77 33.03
CA GLU A 510 -2.01 2.05 34.26
C GLU A 510 -3.42 1.45 34.24
N LEU A 511 -4.41 2.23 33.82
CA LEU A 511 -5.80 1.77 33.69
C LEU A 511 -5.90 0.60 32.71
N ASN A 512 -5.24 0.67 31.56
CA ASN A 512 -5.26 -0.40 30.58
C ASN A 512 -4.51 -1.65 31.04
N ASN A 513 -3.39 -1.50 31.77
CA ASN A 513 -2.71 -2.64 32.38
C ASN A 513 -3.60 -3.34 33.42
N LEU A 514 -4.29 -2.57 34.28
CA LEU A 514 -5.26 -3.11 35.23
C LEU A 514 -6.43 -3.81 34.51
N GLY A 515 -6.89 -3.23 33.39
CA GLY A 515 -7.89 -3.84 32.52
C GLY A 515 -7.45 -5.18 31.95
N ALA A 516 -6.22 -5.25 31.46
CA ALA A 516 -5.62 -6.47 30.92
C ALA A 516 -5.44 -7.55 31.98
N GLU A 517 -5.07 -7.17 33.22
CA GLU A 517 -4.99 -8.10 34.35
C GLU A 517 -6.38 -8.63 34.76
N ALA A 518 -7.39 -7.76 34.76
CA ALA A 518 -8.75 -8.13 35.11
C ALA A 518 -9.47 -8.95 34.03
N ALA A 519 -8.99 -8.90 32.78
CA ALA A 519 -9.54 -9.59 31.63
C ALA A 519 -9.24 -11.09 31.63
N THR A 520 -10.11 -11.87 31.00
CA THR A 520 -9.99 -13.34 30.84
C THR A 520 -9.73 -13.81 29.42
N GLY A 521 -9.95 -12.95 28.42
CA GLY A 521 -9.86 -13.29 27.00
C GLY A 521 -8.45 -13.43 26.43
N ASP A 522 -8.30 -14.33 25.47
CA ASP A 522 -7.05 -14.65 24.77
C ASP A 522 -6.50 -13.48 23.94
N VAL A 523 -7.39 -12.58 23.53
CA VAL A 523 -7.09 -11.38 22.75
C VAL A 523 -7.60 -10.16 23.50
N LEU A 524 -6.77 -9.12 23.58
CA LEU A 524 -7.06 -7.87 24.27
C LEU A 524 -7.36 -6.78 23.23
N LEU A 525 -8.42 -6.01 23.46
CA LEU A 525 -8.82 -4.90 22.62
C LEU A 525 -8.97 -3.65 23.49
N PHE A 526 -8.02 -2.74 23.38
CA PHE A 526 -8.07 -1.45 24.05
C PHE A 526 -8.91 -0.48 23.21
N LEU A 527 -9.92 0.11 23.83
CA LEU A 527 -10.92 0.91 23.14
C LEU A 527 -11.26 2.15 23.97
N ASN A 528 -11.28 3.32 23.33
CA ASN A 528 -11.76 4.53 24.00
C ASN A 528 -13.28 4.50 24.15
N ASP A 529 -13.78 5.11 25.24
CA ASP A 529 -15.21 5.18 25.55
C ASP A 529 -16.01 6.07 24.59
N ASP A 530 -15.36 6.88 23.76
CA ASP A 530 -15.94 7.80 22.77
C ASP A 530 -15.90 7.25 21.33
N THR A 531 -15.95 5.94 21.19
CA THR A 531 -16.02 5.23 19.91
C THR A 531 -17.39 4.63 19.64
N GLU A 532 -17.79 4.53 18.36
CA GLU A 532 -18.98 3.81 17.94
C GLU A 532 -18.64 2.82 16.81
N VAL A 533 -19.09 1.57 16.94
CA VAL A 533 -18.88 0.52 15.94
C VAL A 533 -19.62 0.87 14.63
N VAL A 534 -18.97 0.69 13.47
CA VAL A 534 -19.62 0.79 12.15
C VAL A 534 -19.60 -0.56 11.44
N THR A 535 -18.44 -1.21 11.37
CA THR A 535 -18.30 -2.54 10.75
C THR A 535 -18.79 -3.64 11.68
N ALA A 536 -19.72 -4.48 11.24
CA ALA A 536 -20.34 -5.51 12.10
C ALA A 536 -19.37 -6.64 12.50
N ASP A 537 -18.56 -7.11 11.55
CA ASP A 537 -17.59 -8.20 11.74
C ASP A 537 -16.19 -7.69 12.15
N TRP A 538 -16.15 -6.55 12.83
CA TRP A 538 -14.91 -5.88 13.22
C TRP A 538 -14.04 -6.71 14.15
N VAL A 539 -14.65 -7.39 15.13
CA VAL A 539 -13.93 -8.23 16.10
C VAL A 539 -13.26 -9.39 15.37
N GLU A 540 -13.99 -10.07 14.48
CA GLU A 540 -13.49 -11.21 13.71
C GLU A 540 -12.32 -10.80 12.82
N ARG A 541 -12.46 -9.69 12.08
CA ARG A 541 -11.43 -9.19 11.17
C ARG A 541 -10.14 -8.85 11.92
N MET A 542 -10.26 -8.10 13.02
CA MET A 542 -9.07 -7.72 13.80
C MET A 542 -8.46 -8.95 14.49
N THR A 543 -9.28 -9.88 14.99
CA THR A 543 -8.81 -11.10 15.66
C THR A 543 -8.05 -12.01 14.69
N GLY A 544 -8.52 -12.14 13.44
CA GLY A 544 -7.83 -12.90 12.41
C GLY A 544 -6.39 -12.43 12.20
N TYR A 545 -6.17 -11.11 12.15
CA TYR A 545 -4.82 -10.53 12.10
C TYR A 545 -4.05 -10.72 13.41
N ALA A 546 -4.67 -10.45 14.57
CA ALA A 546 -4.00 -10.54 15.87
C ALA A 546 -3.46 -11.95 16.17
N GLN A 547 -4.11 -12.99 15.62
CA GLN A 547 -3.68 -14.38 15.73
C GLN A 547 -2.50 -14.74 14.84
N LEU A 548 -2.11 -13.94 13.85
CA LEU A 548 -0.93 -14.23 13.02
C LEU A 548 0.34 -14.10 13.87
N ASP A 549 1.25 -15.07 13.79
CA ASP A 549 2.40 -15.14 14.69
C ASP A 549 3.33 -13.92 14.57
N HIS A 550 3.43 -13.32 13.38
CA HIS A 550 4.24 -12.14 13.12
C HIS A 550 3.56 -10.80 13.45
N VAL A 551 2.24 -10.77 13.73
CA VAL A 551 1.50 -9.52 13.96
C VAL A 551 1.51 -9.13 15.44
N GLY A 552 1.89 -7.88 15.73
CA GLY A 552 1.88 -7.28 17.05
C GLY A 552 0.53 -6.65 17.38
N ALA A 553 0.37 -5.38 17.01
CA ALA A 553 -0.87 -4.62 17.19
C ALA A 553 -1.68 -4.56 15.89
N VAL A 554 -3.00 -4.58 16.03
CA VAL A 554 -3.97 -4.39 14.94
C VAL A 554 -4.79 -3.14 15.21
N GLY A 555 -4.76 -2.18 14.29
CA GLY A 555 -5.53 -0.94 14.34
C GLY A 555 -6.78 -0.99 13.47
N ALA A 556 -7.79 -0.21 13.83
CA ALA A 556 -9.01 0.00 13.04
C ALA A 556 -9.07 1.42 12.47
N LYS A 557 -9.68 1.59 11.29
CA LYS A 557 -9.85 2.91 10.68
C LYS A 557 -10.86 3.71 11.48
N LEU A 558 -10.44 4.87 11.96
CA LEU A 558 -11.29 5.76 12.74
C LEU A 558 -11.72 6.93 11.89
N LEU A 559 -13.01 7.22 11.91
CA LEU A 559 -13.64 8.31 11.17
C LEU A 559 -14.17 9.36 12.15
N TYR A 560 -14.15 10.62 11.72
CA TYR A 560 -14.84 11.68 12.44
C TYR A 560 -16.37 11.47 12.39
N PRO A 561 -17.13 12.06 13.34
CA PRO A 561 -18.59 12.01 13.33
C PRO A 561 -19.18 12.42 11.98
N GLY A 562 -20.07 11.58 11.46
CA GLY A 562 -20.63 11.71 10.11
C GLY A 562 -19.92 10.87 9.04
N GLY A 563 -18.79 10.23 9.37
CA GLY A 563 -18.17 9.18 8.55
C GLY A 563 -17.55 9.65 7.23
N ARG A 564 -17.38 10.97 7.04
CA ARG A 564 -16.90 11.57 5.79
C ARG A 564 -15.41 11.90 5.76
N GLU A 565 -14.78 11.97 6.93
CA GLU A 565 -13.38 12.35 7.08
C GLU A 565 -12.66 11.30 7.93
N THR A 566 -11.48 10.89 7.47
CA THR A 566 -10.57 10.00 8.19
C THR A 566 -9.94 10.74 9.36
N GLN A 567 -9.98 10.12 10.54
CA GLN A 567 -9.19 10.55 11.70
C GLN A 567 -7.89 9.76 11.79
N HIS A 568 -7.98 8.42 11.68
CA HIS A 568 -6.83 7.53 11.76
C HIS A 568 -6.93 6.42 10.72
N ALA A 569 -5.84 6.24 9.97
CA ALA A 569 -5.64 5.17 9.01
C ALA A 569 -4.19 4.65 9.03
N GLY A 570 -3.56 4.68 10.21
CA GLY A 570 -2.13 4.47 10.44
C GLY A 570 -1.48 5.66 11.20
N VAL A 571 -0.38 5.40 11.91
CA VAL A 571 0.48 6.44 12.52
C VAL A 571 1.88 6.33 11.92
N LEU A 572 2.42 7.48 11.51
CA LEU A 572 3.81 7.64 11.07
C LEU A 572 4.61 8.35 12.16
N ASN A 573 5.86 7.97 12.33
CA ASN A 573 6.80 8.66 13.20
C ASN A 573 7.73 9.56 12.37
N LEU A 574 7.31 10.82 12.26
CA LEU A 574 7.91 11.83 11.40
C LEU A 574 8.98 12.64 12.14
N GLU A 575 9.70 13.54 11.46
CA GLU A 575 10.73 14.39 12.09
C GLU A 575 10.19 15.21 13.28
N ASN A 576 8.92 15.62 13.22
CA ASN A 576 8.23 16.36 14.27
C ASN A 576 7.52 15.48 15.30
N GLY A 577 7.60 14.16 15.17
CA GLY A 577 7.00 13.17 16.05
C GLY A 577 5.91 12.32 15.41
N PRO A 578 5.29 11.42 16.21
CA PRO A 578 4.19 10.59 15.75
C PRO A 578 2.97 11.42 15.31
N GLY A 579 2.38 11.06 14.17
CA GLY A 579 1.21 11.72 13.59
C GLY A 579 0.34 10.79 12.75
N HIS A 580 -0.98 11.06 12.72
CA HIS A 580 -1.93 10.24 11.95
C HIS A 580 -1.76 10.48 10.44
N ALA A 581 -1.59 9.39 9.68
CA ALA A 581 -1.59 9.43 8.23
C ALA A 581 -3.01 9.72 7.69
N PHE A 582 -3.08 10.35 6.52
CA PHE A 582 -4.34 10.65 5.82
C PHE A 582 -5.35 11.49 6.63
N TRP A 583 -4.85 12.33 7.54
CA TRP A 583 -5.69 13.15 8.39
C TRP A 583 -6.69 14.00 7.58
N ARG A 584 -7.98 13.91 7.93
CA ARG A 584 -9.11 14.59 7.27
C ARG A 584 -9.29 14.27 5.78
N GLN A 585 -8.68 13.21 5.28
CA GLN A 585 -8.91 12.76 3.90
C GLN A 585 -10.21 11.96 3.80
N ASP A 586 -10.72 11.86 2.58
CA ASP A 586 -11.81 10.96 2.25
C ASP A 586 -11.42 9.51 2.62
N PRO A 587 -12.24 8.80 3.43
CA PRO A 587 -11.94 7.43 3.85
C PRO A 587 -11.92 6.40 2.73
N ASP A 588 -12.49 6.74 1.57
CA ASP A 588 -12.53 5.90 0.37
C ASP A 588 -11.56 6.39 -0.72
N ALA A 589 -10.78 7.46 -0.47
CA ALA A 589 -9.69 7.83 -1.36
C ALA A 589 -8.60 6.74 -1.36
N PRO A 590 -8.00 6.42 -2.52
CA PRO A 590 -6.90 5.45 -2.60
C PRO A 590 -5.73 5.75 -1.65
N GLY A 591 -5.31 7.01 -1.56
CA GLY A 591 -4.08 7.40 -0.87
C GLY A 591 -2.83 6.90 -1.60
N TYR A 592 -1.66 7.09 -0.98
CA TYR A 592 -0.37 6.67 -1.53
C TYR A 592 -0.33 5.15 -1.73
N PHE A 593 -0.25 4.67 -2.97
CA PHE A 593 -0.25 3.25 -3.33
C PHE A 593 -1.34 2.42 -2.63
N LEU A 594 -2.56 2.95 -2.58
CA LEU A 594 -3.73 2.30 -1.97
C LEU A 594 -3.63 2.09 -0.45
N ARG A 595 -2.65 2.71 0.25
CA ARG A 595 -2.45 2.58 1.71
C ARG A 595 -3.67 2.95 2.55
N ASN A 596 -4.55 3.80 2.03
CA ASN A 596 -5.79 4.16 2.72
C ASN A 596 -6.90 3.12 2.51
N LEU A 597 -6.77 2.22 1.53
CA LEU A 597 -7.79 1.21 1.21
C LEU A 597 -7.39 -0.22 1.57
N LEU A 598 -6.09 -0.55 1.53
CA LEU A 598 -5.56 -1.88 1.78
C LEU A 598 -4.92 -2.01 3.16
N GLU A 599 -4.88 -3.23 3.67
CA GLU A 599 -4.13 -3.56 4.87
C GLU A 599 -2.63 -3.41 4.61
N TYR A 600 -2.01 -2.59 5.45
CA TYR A 600 -0.60 -2.25 5.41
C TYR A 600 0.01 -2.41 6.78
N ASN A 601 1.31 -2.73 6.81
CA ASN A 601 2.11 -2.62 8.02
C ASN A 601 2.47 -1.16 8.31
N TRP A 602 2.44 -0.79 9.59
CA TRP A 602 2.75 0.55 10.09
C TRP A 602 3.61 0.44 11.34
N LEU A 603 4.33 1.51 11.69
CA LEU A 603 5.09 1.52 12.93
C LEU A 603 4.15 1.52 14.12
N ALA A 604 3.06 2.29 14.06
CA ALA A 604 2.08 2.34 15.13
C ALA A 604 0.64 2.49 14.64
N VAL A 605 -0.28 2.06 15.52
CA VAL A 605 -1.72 2.28 15.45
C VAL A 605 -2.17 2.99 16.72
N THR A 606 -3.33 3.63 16.71
CA THR A 606 -3.78 4.42 17.87
C THR A 606 -4.47 3.58 18.94
N GLY A 607 -4.29 3.97 20.20
CA GLY A 607 -4.95 3.36 21.36
C GLY A 607 -6.46 3.57 21.41
N ALA A 608 -7.04 4.42 20.54
CA ALA A 608 -8.48 4.57 20.46
C ALA A 608 -9.19 3.28 19.97
N CYS A 609 -8.49 2.42 19.22
CA CYS A 609 -8.90 1.04 18.93
C CYS A 609 -7.67 0.21 18.55
N LEU A 610 -7.10 -0.50 19.53
CA LEU A 610 -5.88 -1.29 19.39
C LEU A 610 -6.13 -2.71 19.90
N MET A 611 -5.98 -3.70 19.02
CA MET A 611 -6.07 -5.12 19.37
C MET A 611 -4.69 -5.78 19.40
N VAL A 612 -4.46 -6.66 20.36
CA VAL A 612 -3.22 -7.43 20.49
C VAL A 612 -3.50 -8.78 21.15
N GLU A 613 -2.79 -9.82 20.72
CA GLU A 613 -2.85 -11.13 21.36
C GLU A 613 -2.26 -11.06 22.78
N ARG A 614 -2.95 -11.60 23.79
CA ARG A 614 -2.55 -11.50 25.20
C ARG A 614 -1.11 -11.91 25.44
N ARG A 615 -0.67 -13.04 24.85
CA ARG A 615 0.70 -13.53 25.01
C ARG A 615 1.76 -12.53 24.54
N LYS A 616 1.48 -11.79 23.45
CA LYS A 616 2.39 -10.78 22.88
C LYS A 616 2.41 -9.52 23.73
N PHE A 617 1.24 -9.08 24.20
CA PHE A 617 1.12 -7.97 25.15
C PHE A 617 1.90 -8.24 26.45
N GLN A 618 1.79 -9.45 27.00
CA GLN A 618 2.53 -9.87 28.19
C GLN A 618 4.03 -9.97 27.93
N ALA A 619 4.44 -10.48 26.76
CA ALA A 619 5.85 -10.64 26.41
C ALA A 619 6.61 -9.31 26.39
N ILE A 620 5.95 -8.19 26.04
CA ILE A 620 6.56 -6.85 26.06
C ILE A 620 6.33 -6.10 27.39
N GLY A 621 5.60 -6.67 28.36
CA GLY A 621 5.36 -6.07 29.67
C GLY A 621 4.18 -5.09 29.77
N GLY A 622 3.24 -5.11 28.81
CA GLY A 622 2.07 -4.22 28.82
C GLY A 622 2.37 -2.76 28.46
N PHE A 623 1.54 -1.80 28.84
CA PHE A 623 1.79 -0.37 28.61
C PHE A 623 2.81 0.22 29.59
N ASP A 624 3.64 1.18 29.14
CA ASP A 624 4.54 1.92 30.03
C ASP A 624 3.77 3.00 30.82
N VAL A 625 3.70 2.83 32.15
CA VAL A 625 3.00 3.73 33.08
C VAL A 625 3.64 5.11 33.21
N SER A 626 4.88 5.28 32.71
CA SER A 626 5.56 6.57 32.66
C SER A 626 5.05 7.48 31.52
N LEU A 627 4.20 6.97 30.63
CA LEU A 627 3.50 7.70 29.56
C LEU A 627 1.98 7.79 29.83
N PRO A 628 1.54 8.57 30.83
CA PRO A 628 0.17 8.49 31.34
C PRO A 628 -0.92 9.01 30.38
N ILE A 629 -0.58 9.80 29.36
CA ILE A 629 -1.58 10.54 28.56
C ILE A 629 -1.31 10.48 27.06
N ALA A 630 -0.08 10.76 26.61
CA ALA A 630 0.29 10.77 25.21
C ALA A 630 1.36 9.70 24.92
N TYR A 631 1.35 9.21 23.69
CA TYR A 631 2.33 8.29 23.13
C TYR A 631 2.43 6.89 23.78
N ASN A 632 1.56 6.54 24.71
CA ASN A 632 1.49 5.17 25.26
C ASN A 632 1.15 4.11 24.21
N ASP A 633 0.28 4.45 23.26
CA ASP A 633 -0.08 3.63 22.11
C ASP A 633 1.08 3.52 21.10
N ILE A 634 1.90 4.57 20.99
CA ILE A 634 3.09 4.57 20.15
C ILE A 634 4.20 3.73 20.77
N ASP A 635 4.48 3.90 22.06
CA ASP A 635 5.45 3.10 22.83
C ASP A 635 5.16 1.61 22.73
N ILE A 636 3.92 1.18 22.99
CA ILE A 636 3.59 -0.24 22.92
C ILE A 636 3.78 -0.81 21.50
N CYS A 637 3.44 -0.03 20.46
CA CYS A 637 3.66 -0.42 19.07
C CYS A 637 5.15 -0.50 18.71
N MET A 638 5.96 0.44 19.20
CA MET A 638 7.41 0.45 19.03
C MET A 638 8.06 -0.75 19.73
N ARG A 639 7.66 -1.09 20.96
CA ARG A 639 8.14 -2.29 21.67
C ARG A 639 7.74 -3.59 20.98
N LEU A 640 6.53 -3.67 20.44
CA LEU A 640 6.13 -4.81 19.61
C LEU A 640 7.02 -4.93 18.37
N HIS A 641 7.35 -3.81 17.72
CA HIS A 641 8.23 -3.81 16.56
C HIS A 641 9.68 -4.22 16.91
N GLU A 642 10.23 -3.68 18.00
CA GLU A 642 11.55 -4.06 18.53
C GLU A 642 11.61 -5.54 18.94
N ALA A 643 10.49 -6.12 19.38
CA ALA A 643 10.36 -7.55 19.67
C ALA A 643 10.25 -8.42 18.40
N GLY A 644 10.27 -7.83 17.20
CA GLY A 644 10.24 -8.54 15.92
C GLY A 644 8.85 -8.74 15.33
N TYR A 645 7.82 -8.09 15.88
CA TYR A 645 6.46 -8.12 15.32
C TYR A 645 6.22 -6.99 14.31
N PHE A 646 5.15 -7.12 13.53
CA PHE A 646 4.64 -6.09 12.64
C PHE A 646 3.28 -5.60 13.13
N ASN A 647 3.10 -4.28 13.23
CA ASN A 647 1.78 -3.72 13.48
C ASN A 647 1.06 -3.56 12.14
N VAL A 648 -0.26 -3.75 12.13
CA VAL A 648 -1.06 -3.75 10.90
C VAL A 648 -2.31 -2.90 11.07
N MET A 649 -2.63 -2.15 10.02
CA MET A 649 -3.83 -1.35 9.96
C MET A 649 -4.92 -2.10 9.18
N CYS A 650 -5.99 -2.53 9.86
CA CYS A 650 -7.13 -3.20 9.24
C CYS A 650 -8.09 -2.18 8.63
N GLN A 651 -7.86 -1.79 7.37
CA GLN A 651 -8.67 -0.75 6.70
C GLN A 651 -10.13 -1.17 6.44
N ALA A 652 -10.41 -2.48 6.42
CA ALA A 652 -11.77 -3.00 6.36
C ALA A 652 -12.63 -2.65 7.60
N VAL A 653 -12.00 -2.42 8.75
CA VAL A 653 -12.72 -2.14 9.99
C VAL A 653 -12.83 -0.63 10.20
N ARG A 654 -14.07 -0.15 10.34
CA ARG A 654 -14.39 1.27 10.56
C ARG A 654 -15.11 1.46 11.90
N LEU A 655 -14.67 2.46 12.66
CA LEU A 655 -15.35 2.99 13.83
C LEU A 655 -15.49 4.51 13.69
N ILE A 656 -16.53 5.09 14.29
CA ILE A 656 -16.60 6.54 14.53
C ILE A 656 -15.86 6.83 15.82
N HIS A 657 -15.07 7.90 15.87
CA HIS A 657 -14.41 8.38 17.08
C HIS A 657 -14.81 9.84 17.32
N HIS A 658 -15.48 10.11 18.43
CA HIS A 658 -16.01 11.42 18.80
C HIS A 658 -14.95 12.31 19.48
N GLU A 659 -13.75 12.35 18.90
CA GLU A 659 -12.52 12.95 19.45
C GLU A 659 -12.73 14.22 20.29
N SER A 660 -11.95 14.34 21.38
CA SER A 660 -11.94 15.49 22.29
C SER A 660 -13.22 15.66 23.14
N VAL A 661 -14.17 14.73 23.10
CA VAL A 661 -15.33 14.73 24.01
C VAL A 661 -14.92 14.34 25.44
N SER A 662 -13.98 13.41 25.60
CA SER A 662 -13.47 12.97 26.92
C SER A 662 -12.26 13.77 27.42
N ARG A 663 -11.34 14.19 26.52
CA ARG A 663 -10.03 14.78 26.86
C ARG A 663 -9.89 16.31 26.65
N GLY A 664 -10.72 16.91 25.80
CA GLY A 664 -10.51 18.27 25.28
C GLY A 664 -9.24 18.42 24.40
N VAL A 665 -9.04 19.57 23.75
CA VAL A 665 -7.96 19.79 22.76
C VAL A 665 -6.64 20.20 23.44
N ASP A 666 -5.52 19.55 23.08
CA ASP A 666 -4.25 19.70 23.82
C ASP A 666 -3.42 20.95 23.48
N HIS A 667 -3.59 21.56 22.30
CA HIS A 667 -2.80 22.75 21.88
C HIS A 667 -3.30 24.09 22.42
N MET A 668 -4.38 24.10 23.21
CA MET A 668 -5.00 25.33 23.71
C MET A 668 -4.46 25.78 25.08
N ASN A 669 -3.60 24.98 25.73
CA ASN A 669 -3.01 25.28 27.04
C ASN A 669 -1.49 25.03 27.01
N GLU A 670 -0.70 25.99 27.50
CA GLU A 670 0.75 25.93 27.54
C GLU A 670 1.26 24.73 28.36
N GLU A 671 0.63 24.44 29.50
CA GLU A 671 0.99 23.31 30.35
C GLU A 671 0.82 21.96 29.63
N LYS A 672 -0.25 21.83 28.83
CA LYS A 672 -0.52 20.64 28.02
C LYS A 672 0.52 20.48 26.90
N ARG A 673 0.93 21.59 26.28
CA ARG A 673 1.98 21.62 25.24
C ARG A 673 3.34 21.20 25.81
N GLU A 674 3.72 21.74 26.97
CA GLU A 674 4.96 21.35 27.65
C GLU A 674 4.96 19.87 28.05
N ARG A 675 3.82 19.36 28.54
CA ARG A 675 3.67 17.93 28.83
C ARG A 675 3.86 17.07 27.59
N LEU A 676 3.21 17.42 26.47
CA LEU A 676 3.36 16.68 25.21
C LEU A 676 4.83 16.64 24.76
N VAL A 677 5.58 17.74 24.92
CA VAL A 677 7.02 17.77 24.63
C VAL A 677 7.82 16.86 25.57
N ARG A 678 7.48 16.82 26.87
CA ARG A 678 8.12 15.91 27.84
C ARG A 678 7.83 14.44 27.52
N ASP A 679 6.57 14.11 27.23
CA ASP A 679 6.15 12.74 26.89
C ASP A 679 6.81 12.28 25.59
N ARG A 680 6.93 13.16 24.58
CA ARG A 680 7.65 12.86 23.33
C ARG A 680 9.14 12.63 23.57
N ARG A 681 9.78 13.43 24.43
CA ARG A 681 11.19 13.21 24.79
C ARG A 681 11.35 11.84 25.44
N ARG A 682 10.49 11.51 26.40
CA ARG A 682 10.49 10.21 27.06
C ARG A 682 10.28 9.06 26.09
N LEU A 683 9.36 9.18 25.13
CA LEU A 683 9.18 8.17 24.07
C LEU A 683 10.50 7.87 23.36
N TYR A 684 11.27 8.89 22.99
CA TYR A 684 12.55 8.68 22.30
C TYR A 684 13.71 8.31 23.23
N ASP A 685 13.63 8.65 24.53
CA ASP A 685 14.56 8.11 25.52
C ASP A 685 14.37 6.59 25.68
N LEU A 686 13.12 6.11 25.57
CA LEU A 686 12.77 4.68 25.56
C LEU A 686 13.14 4.01 24.21
N HIS A 687 12.93 4.73 23.10
CA HIS A 687 13.09 4.21 21.73
C HIS A 687 14.05 5.06 20.87
N PRO A 688 15.35 5.09 21.18
CA PRO A 688 16.30 5.95 20.48
C PRO A 688 16.43 5.62 18.99
N ASN A 689 16.21 4.36 18.60
CA ASN A 689 16.30 3.91 17.20
C ASN A 689 15.20 4.49 16.29
N PHE A 690 14.09 4.97 16.87
CA PHE A 690 13.01 5.62 16.13
C PHE A 690 13.09 7.15 16.21
N TYR A 691 14.15 7.76 16.74
CA TYR A 691 14.25 9.22 16.69
C TYR A 691 14.32 9.71 15.24
N GLN A 692 13.27 10.40 14.78
CA GLN A 692 13.12 10.90 13.40
C GLN A 692 13.25 9.81 12.32
N HIS A 693 12.90 8.58 12.67
CA HIS A 693 12.97 7.43 11.78
C HIS A 693 11.71 6.57 11.91
N ASP A 694 11.17 6.15 10.77
CA ASP A 694 10.05 5.22 10.67
C ASP A 694 10.33 4.25 9.50
N PRO A 695 10.37 2.93 9.75
CA PRO A 695 10.67 1.94 8.71
C PRO A 695 9.62 1.89 7.59
N PHE A 696 8.40 2.40 7.83
CA PHE A 696 7.32 2.43 6.84
C PHE A 696 7.13 3.80 6.18
N HIS A 697 8.00 4.77 6.51
CA HIS A 697 8.11 6.10 5.89
C HIS A 697 9.49 6.27 5.22
N ASN A 698 9.51 6.17 3.90
CA ASN A 698 10.75 6.27 3.13
C ASN A 698 11.45 7.64 3.33
N PRO A 699 12.78 7.69 3.47
CA PRO A 699 13.53 8.94 3.70
C PRO A 699 13.49 9.93 2.53
N ASN A 700 13.11 9.50 1.32
CA ASN A 700 12.94 10.39 0.15
C ASN A 700 11.58 11.10 0.13
N LEU A 701 10.71 10.82 1.10
CA LEU A 701 9.45 11.53 1.30
C LEU A 701 9.64 12.77 2.16
N HIS A 702 8.69 13.70 2.07
CA HIS A 702 8.68 14.90 2.87
C HIS A 702 8.71 14.50 4.36
N PRO A 703 9.68 14.99 5.15
CA PRO A 703 9.95 14.46 6.50
C PRO A 703 8.82 14.65 7.51
N ASN A 704 7.84 15.49 7.16
CA ASN A 704 6.62 15.74 7.93
C ASN A 704 5.34 15.57 7.08
N GLY A 705 5.44 14.81 5.98
CA GLY A 705 4.37 14.60 5.01
C GLY A 705 3.45 13.45 5.42
N ILE A 706 2.26 13.77 5.92
CA ILE A 706 1.27 12.75 6.33
C ILE A 706 0.50 12.14 5.15
N TYR A 707 0.84 12.55 3.92
CA TYR A 707 0.26 12.05 2.67
C TYR A 707 1.30 11.41 1.75
N PHE A 708 2.52 11.18 2.24
CA PHE A 708 3.63 10.60 1.48
C PHE A 708 4.00 11.46 0.24
N GLU A 709 4.04 12.77 0.42
CA GLU A 709 4.55 13.68 -0.60
C GLU A 709 6.05 13.47 -0.80
N ALA A 710 6.56 13.54 -2.03
CA ALA A 710 8.01 13.50 -2.26
C ALA A 710 8.72 14.68 -1.59
N ALA A 711 9.93 14.45 -1.08
CA ALA A 711 10.79 15.54 -0.58
C ALA A 711 11.18 16.49 -1.71
N ARG A 712 11.37 17.78 -1.38
CA ARG A 712 11.73 18.83 -2.35
C ARG A 712 13.23 18.98 -2.54
#